data_AF-A0A3A9YHD4-F1
#
_entry.id   AF-A0A3A9YHD4-F1
#
_cell.length_a   1.000
_cell.length_b   1.000
_cell.length_c   1.000
_cell.angle_alpha   90.00
_cell.angle_beta   90.00
_cell.angle_gamma   90.00
#
_symmetry.space_group_name_H-M   'P 1'
#
loop_
_entity.id
_entity.type
_entity.pdbx_description
1 polymer ?
#
loop_
_entity_poly.entity_id
_entity_poly.type
_entity_poly.pdbx_seq_one_letter_code
_entity_poly.pdbx_strand_id
1 'polypeptide(L)'
;MSSWGADVDEAVLTGLREVAGPELYRRNAFRVTGLPVDVDRPTARRRQQRLAAALKVGADVDGLGSSVSPEQLRGAFDVLLGDPRRRLVHEVFGTWGAPNGCECPSTTHAEHDRAVQAHAEVLDMAAADVLALAMDGRVDDRWAAAASAWTKTLRSATFWRHLHHRVERLDDRQLDASVVESLRAELPGVLVAPLLQLAATADYPAPLRKSLADWPVPERDRDRLIEEAAGPQYEKLETIMGELHRLLESGDIEGTVARLHAEALPALARLEGLAPVDRHRRTSTARNRIAVALNNCAVAKQGKVGRYEGDVQTWLDEAESLATDPETVRRIDENREGFLGEERAIQEFRARVYLLQRTHGRYAALQFLRNILSQSDDEAMTTVVRGMLAELNAGEFSYRPAQRPAYERQGRRRKILRAVAVCALLLVIYVLYHFLNNPDDGRRVDVHGRSISDNPTAVACVADADDWRDGDSAVGLVDCSQEHWAEVVAYVPLAVEAEEYPGVEALSQLATYLCAKKLAQFSLPAHTYDPEVIYPEQTDWEAQNPEANYATCAARRSNDTRWDGQVAAASSTDAQLAALMPLTSRDGRLGNPPLGACIELAQPSGQWDVKMPIVTCDRPHWAQILGYPPVTGPWPDEAAVAVSAKAACSSVANSSQMPDGYMVTAAWPPWWDEPIPPNYVACLGHRVDYQPFSGGIWQ
;
A
#
# COMPACT_ATOMS: atom_id res chain seq x y z
N MET A 1 -26.06 14.19 -46.35
CA MET A 1 -24.61 14.46 -46.23
C MET A 1 -24.09 14.28 -44.80
N SER A 2 -24.89 14.43 -43.75
CA SER A 2 -24.44 14.24 -42.35
C SER A 2 -24.19 12.80 -41.92
N SER A 3 -24.86 11.77 -42.49
CA SER A 3 -24.62 10.38 -42.06
C SER A 3 -23.35 9.76 -42.63
N TRP A 4 -22.84 10.26 -43.77
CA TRP A 4 -21.63 9.72 -44.40
C TRP A 4 -20.33 10.12 -43.68
N GLY A 5 -20.28 11.31 -43.07
CA GLY A 5 -19.14 11.74 -42.25
C GLY A 5 -19.03 10.93 -40.94
N ALA A 6 -20.17 10.68 -40.28
CA ALA A 6 -20.21 9.88 -39.06
C ALA A 6 -19.72 8.43 -39.25
N ASP A 7 -20.06 7.80 -40.38
CA ASP A 7 -19.62 6.43 -40.71
C ASP A 7 -18.10 6.34 -41.00
N VAL A 8 -17.49 7.42 -41.50
CA VAL A 8 -16.05 7.49 -41.76
C VAL A 8 -15.26 7.64 -40.47
N ASP A 9 -15.69 8.56 -39.60
CA ASP A 9 -15.09 8.77 -38.29
C ASP A 9 -15.15 7.48 -37.46
N GLU A 10 -16.31 6.81 -37.42
CA GLU A 10 -16.48 5.59 -36.63
C GLU A 10 -15.52 4.46 -37.03
N ALA A 11 -15.19 4.31 -38.33
CA ALA A 11 -14.26 3.28 -38.78
C ALA A 11 -12.81 3.55 -38.36
N VAL A 12 -12.38 4.82 -38.35
CA VAL A 12 -11.05 5.21 -37.86
C VAL A 12 -10.98 5.02 -36.34
N LEU A 13 -12.03 5.43 -35.61
CA LEU A 13 -12.12 5.25 -34.17
C LEU A 13 -12.17 3.78 -33.76
N THR A 14 -12.89 2.95 -34.52
CA THR A 14 -12.87 1.50 -34.35
C THR A 14 -11.46 0.96 -34.57
N GLY A 15 -10.77 1.37 -35.65
CA GLY A 15 -9.40 0.96 -35.92
C GLY A 15 -8.41 1.37 -34.82
N LEU A 16 -8.55 2.59 -34.27
CA LEU A 16 -7.77 3.06 -33.13
C LEU A 16 -7.98 2.16 -31.90
N ARG A 17 -9.23 1.88 -31.54
CA ARG A 17 -9.58 1.04 -30.38
C ARG A 17 -9.11 -0.41 -30.59
N GLU A 18 -9.18 -0.94 -31.82
CA GLU A 18 -8.70 -2.28 -32.17
C GLU A 18 -7.18 -2.44 -31.96
N VAL A 19 -6.38 -1.39 -32.19
CA VAL A 19 -4.92 -1.43 -31.99
C VAL A 19 -4.48 -1.05 -30.56
N ALA A 20 -5.40 -0.49 -29.76
CA ALA A 20 -5.15 0.09 -28.43
C ALA A 20 -4.89 -0.95 -27.32
N GLY A 21 -3.91 -1.84 -27.51
CA GLY A 21 -3.52 -2.84 -26.51
C GLY A 21 -2.00 -3.01 -26.38
N PRO A 22 -1.52 -3.88 -25.46
CA PRO A 22 -0.09 -4.09 -25.20
C PRO A 22 0.75 -4.41 -26.44
N GLU A 23 0.12 -4.97 -27.47
CA GLU A 23 0.75 -5.36 -28.74
C GLU A 23 0.73 -4.24 -29.80
N LEU A 24 0.36 -3.01 -29.44
CA LEU A 24 0.18 -1.83 -30.32
C LEU A 24 1.30 -1.69 -31.36
N TYR A 25 2.56 -1.73 -30.91
CA TYR A 25 3.72 -1.59 -31.79
C TYR A 25 4.16 -2.91 -32.40
N ARG A 26 4.09 -4.02 -31.67
CA ARG A 26 4.51 -5.36 -32.15
C ARG A 26 3.69 -5.81 -33.37
N ARG A 27 2.39 -5.55 -33.34
CA ARG A 27 1.45 -5.89 -34.43
C ARG A 27 1.25 -4.76 -35.43
N ASN A 28 2.02 -3.68 -35.35
CA ASN A 28 1.93 -2.60 -36.32
C ASN A 28 2.27 -3.12 -37.73
N ALA A 29 1.40 -2.87 -38.71
CA ALA A 29 1.53 -3.42 -40.05
C ALA A 29 2.85 -3.03 -40.76
N PHE A 30 3.38 -1.83 -40.50
CA PHE A 30 4.67 -1.38 -41.03
C PHE A 30 5.84 -2.10 -40.38
N ARG A 31 5.80 -2.29 -39.05
CA ARG A 31 6.81 -3.07 -38.30
C ARG A 31 6.83 -4.53 -38.77
N VAL A 32 5.65 -5.14 -38.91
CA VAL A 32 5.49 -6.55 -39.33
C VAL A 32 5.98 -6.78 -40.76
N THR A 33 5.78 -5.83 -41.68
CA THR A 33 6.17 -5.99 -43.09
C THR A 33 7.59 -5.48 -43.40
N GLY A 34 8.18 -4.71 -42.49
CA GLY A 34 9.46 -4.03 -42.68
C GLY A 34 9.39 -2.92 -43.74
N LEU A 35 8.20 -2.38 -44.01
CA LEU A 35 8.00 -1.30 -44.98
C LEU A 35 7.94 0.07 -44.27
N PRO A 36 8.45 1.14 -44.90
CA PRO A 36 8.28 2.49 -44.36
C PRO A 36 6.83 2.95 -44.49
N VAL A 37 6.40 3.89 -43.64
CA VAL A 37 5.01 4.39 -43.60
C VAL A 37 4.58 5.08 -44.90
N ASP A 38 5.54 5.66 -45.64
CA ASP A 38 5.31 6.38 -46.89
C ASP A 38 5.27 5.45 -48.12
N VAL A 39 5.33 4.13 -47.94
CA VAL A 39 5.36 3.15 -49.03
C VAL A 39 4.15 3.28 -49.96
N ASP A 40 4.41 3.35 -51.27
CA ASP A 40 3.34 3.34 -52.26
C ASP A 40 2.69 1.94 -52.42
N ARG A 41 1.42 1.92 -52.87
CA ARG A 41 0.66 0.67 -53.10
C ARG A 41 1.40 -0.32 -54.04
N PRO A 42 1.99 0.11 -55.17
CA PRO A 42 2.74 -0.79 -56.05
C PRO A 42 3.93 -1.48 -55.36
N THR A 43 4.69 -0.75 -54.54
CA THR A 43 5.86 -1.26 -53.82
C THR A 43 5.45 -2.21 -52.71
N ALA A 44 4.39 -1.87 -51.97
CA ALA A 44 3.82 -2.78 -50.97
C ALA A 44 3.34 -4.10 -51.61
N ARG A 45 2.66 -4.06 -52.76
CA ARG A 45 2.26 -5.28 -53.51
C ARG A 45 3.45 -6.11 -53.98
N ARG A 46 4.51 -5.46 -54.49
CA ARG A 46 5.75 -6.17 -54.89
C ARG A 46 6.40 -6.86 -53.69
N ARG A 47 6.45 -6.20 -52.53
CA ARG A 47 6.97 -6.80 -51.28
C ARG A 47 6.09 -7.98 -50.85
N GLN A 48 4.77 -7.85 -50.88
CA GLN A 48 3.83 -8.94 -50.56
C GLN A 48 4.07 -10.17 -51.45
N GLN A 49 4.20 -9.98 -52.76
CA GLN A 49 4.47 -11.07 -53.71
C GLN A 49 5.81 -11.77 -53.42
N ARG A 50 6.87 -10.98 -53.13
CA ARG A 50 8.19 -11.52 -52.78
C ARG A 50 8.15 -12.34 -51.48
N LEU A 51 7.49 -11.83 -50.45
CA LEU A 51 7.40 -12.52 -49.15
C LEU A 51 6.51 -13.77 -49.23
N ALA A 52 5.39 -13.70 -49.95
CA ALA A 52 4.54 -14.87 -50.19
C ALA A 52 5.27 -15.97 -50.98
N ALA A 53 6.14 -15.60 -51.92
CA ALA A 53 6.97 -16.56 -52.65
C ALA A 53 8.03 -17.20 -51.72
N ALA A 54 8.70 -16.41 -50.88
CA ALA A 54 9.71 -16.90 -49.93
C ALA A 54 9.11 -17.87 -48.89
N LEU A 55 7.96 -17.53 -48.31
CA LEU A 55 7.25 -18.38 -47.36
C LEU A 55 6.80 -19.72 -47.98
N LYS A 56 6.37 -19.72 -49.26
CA LYS A 56 5.99 -20.96 -49.97
C LYS A 56 7.14 -21.95 -50.13
N VAL A 57 8.37 -21.46 -50.20
CA VAL A 57 9.58 -22.30 -50.38
C VAL A 57 10.33 -22.55 -49.08
N GLY A 58 9.79 -22.10 -47.94
CA GLY A 58 10.44 -22.25 -46.62
C GLY A 58 11.75 -21.48 -46.48
N ALA A 59 11.96 -20.45 -47.29
CA ALA A 59 13.15 -19.61 -47.20
C ALA A 59 13.03 -18.63 -46.03
N ASP A 60 14.12 -18.49 -45.28
CA ASP A 60 14.23 -17.43 -44.27
C ASP A 60 14.24 -16.07 -44.95
N VAL A 61 13.60 -15.08 -44.32
CA VAL A 61 13.38 -13.77 -44.92
C VAL A 61 14.14 -12.71 -44.14
N ASP A 62 15.21 -12.18 -44.74
CA ASP A 62 15.96 -11.06 -44.20
C ASP A 62 15.05 -9.87 -43.85
N GLY A 63 15.17 -9.42 -42.59
CA GLY A 63 14.47 -8.25 -42.06
C GLY A 63 13.09 -8.51 -41.47
N LEU A 64 12.61 -9.76 -41.44
CA LEU A 64 11.49 -10.14 -40.58
C LEU A 64 12.05 -10.66 -39.25
N GLY A 65 11.54 -10.18 -38.13
CA GLY A 65 11.88 -10.77 -36.82
C GLY A 65 11.46 -12.24 -36.79
N SER A 66 12.21 -13.08 -36.07
CA SER A 66 12.01 -14.54 -35.98
C SER A 66 10.66 -14.98 -35.41
N SER A 67 9.80 -14.04 -35.02
CA SER A 67 8.49 -14.25 -34.37
C SER A 67 7.27 -13.99 -35.27
N VAL A 68 7.42 -13.53 -36.52
CA VAL A 68 6.28 -13.16 -37.37
C VAL A 68 5.67 -14.38 -38.09
N SER A 69 4.40 -14.68 -37.82
CA SER A 69 3.69 -15.78 -38.50
C SER A 69 3.20 -15.40 -39.91
N PRO A 70 3.00 -16.38 -40.82
CA PRO A 70 2.41 -16.14 -42.14
C PRO A 70 1.02 -15.48 -42.08
N GLU A 71 0.21 -15.79 -41.06
CA GLU A 71 -1.09 -15.18 -40.80
C GLU A 71 -0.95 -13.71 -40.42
N GLN A 72 -0.02 -13.38 -39.51
CA GLN A 72 0.25 -11.99 -39.12
C GLN A 72 0.73 -11.16 -40.31
N LEU A 73 1.61 -11.73 -41.14
CA LEU A 73 2.09 -11.05 -42.34
C LEU A 73 0.97 -10.80 -43.36
N ARG A 74 0.07 -11.77 -43.56
CA ARG A 74 -1.12 -11.59 -44.41
C ARG A 74 -2.01 -10.46 -43.89
N GLY A 75 -2.35 -10.50 -42.60
CA GLY A 75 -3.17 -9.46 -41.97
C GLY A 75 -2.53 -8.06 -42.07
N ALA A 76 -1.20 -7.96 -41.91
CA ALA A 76 -0.48 -6.70 -42.06
C ALA A 76 -0.58 -6.16 -43.49
N PHE A 77 -0.43 -6.99 -44.53
CA PHE A 77 -0.63 -6.55 -45.90
C PHE A 77 -2.08 -6.19 -46.23
N ASP A 78 -3.05 -6.90 -45.65
CA ASP A 78 -4.48 -6.58 -45.81
C ASP A 78 -4.79 -5.18 -45.25
N VAL A 79 -4.15 -4.81 -44.13
CA VAL A 79 -4.21 -3.43 -43.60
C VAL A 79 -3.55 -2.43 -44.55
N LEU A 80 -2.31 -2.69 -45.01
CA LEU A 80 -1.56 -1.73 -45.83
C LEU A 80 -2.15 -1.50 -47.24
N LEU A 81 -2.77 -2.53 -47.81
CA LEU A 81 -3.30 -2.54 -49.17
C LEU A 81 -4.82 -2.38 -49.24
N GLY A 82 -5.52 -2.65 -48.13
CA GLY A 82 -6.96 -2.55 -48.00
C GLY A 82 -7.43 -1.14 -47.66
N ASP A 83 -8.05 -1.00 -46.48
CA ASP A 83 -8.73 0.23 -46.05
C ASP A 83 -7.73 1.35 -45.66
N PRO A 84 -7.72 2.49 -46.38
CA PRO A 84 -6.86 3.64 -46.07
C PRO A 84 -7.04 4.18 -44.64
N ARG A 85 -8.23 4.06 -44.05
CA ARG A 85 -8.51 4.50 -42.68
C ARG A 85 -7.72 3.69 -41.67
N ARG A 86 -7.73 2.36 -41.82
CA ARG A 86 -6.91 1.45 -41.00
C ARG A 86 -5.42 1.66 -41.26
N ARG A 87 -5.02 1.85 -42.52
CA ARG A 87 -3.63 2.19 -42.84
C ARG A 87 -3.19 3.46 -42.11
N LEU A 88 -3.98 4.53 -42.11
CA LEU A 88 -3.66 5.79 -41.44
C LEU A 88 -3.43 5.59 -39.92
N VAL A 89 -4.27 4.78 -39.26
CA VAL A 89 -4.07 4.41 -37.85
C VAL A 89 -2.70 3.77 -37.63
N HIS A 90 -2.30 2.84 -38.49
CA HIS A 90 -0.98 2.22 -38.39
C HIS A 90 0.16 3.17 -38.74
N GLU A 91 -0.05 4.18 -39.58
CA GLU A 91 0.94 5.23 -39.88
C GLU A 91 1.19 6.10 -38.64
N VAL A 92 0.16 6.42 -37.85
CA VAL A 92 0.29 7.17 -36.58
C VAL A 92 1.17 6.46 -35.55
N PHE A 93 1.18 5.13 -35.53
CA PHE A 93 2.00 4.34 -34.61
C PHE A 93 3.26 3.74 -35.24
N GLY A 94 3.56 4.08 -36.50
CA GLY A 94 4.72 3.60 -37.25
C GLY A 94 5.85 4.63 -37.28
N THR A 95 7.10 4.19 -37.44
CA THR A 95 8.24 5.10 -37.58
C THR A 95 8.20 5.83 -38.93
N TRP A 96 8.21 7.16 -38.91
CA TRP A 96 8.12 8.01 -40.10
C TRP A 96 9.45 8.18 -40.83
N GLY A 97 10.58 8.17 -40.11
CA GLY A 97 11.89 8.39 -40.68
C GLY A 97 12.09 9.80 -41.21
N ALA A 98 13.00 9.98 -42.18
CA ALA A 98 13.29 11.29 -42.75
C ALA A 98 12.07 11.86 -43.50
N PRO A 99 11.84 13.19 -43.46
CA PRO A 99 10.76 13.81 -44.22
C PRO A 99 10.90 13.53 -45.72
N ASN A 100 9.87 12.92 -46.32
CA ASN A 100 9.83 12.63 -47.75
C ASN A 100 8.54 13.17 -48.37
N GLY A 101 8.67 14.24 -49.15
CA GLY A 101 7.55 14.82 -49.90
C GLY A 101 6.50 15.55 -49.05
N CYS A 102 6.82 15.91 -47.80
CA CYS A 102 6.05 16.79 -46.92
C CYS A 102 6.84 18.06 -46.59
N GLU A 103 6.15 19.18 -46.31
CA GLU A 103 6.76 20.46 -45.91
C GLU A 103 7.02 20.56 -44.39
N CYS A 104 7.08 19.42 -43.70
CA CYS A 104 7.26 19.37 -42.26
C CYS A 104 8.71 19.71 -41.88
N PRO A 105 8.95 20.43 -40.77
CA PRO A 105 10.28 20.52 -40.19
C PRO A 105 10.82 19.13 -39.86
N SER A 106 12.12 18.90 -40.10
CA SER A 106 12.77 17.60 -39.82
C SER A 106 12.65 17.16 -38.36
N THR A 107 12.51 18.10 -37.43
CA THR A 107 12.27 17.84 -36.01
C THR A 107 10.92 17.17 -35.75
N THR A 108 9.89 17.38 -36.59
CA THR A 108 8.55 16.83 -36.37
C THR A 108 8.55 15.30 -36.44
N HIS A 109 9.21 14.74 -37.46
CA HIS A 109 9.34 13.29 -37.60
C HIS A 109 10.21 12.69 -36.49
N ALA A 110 11.35 13.34 -36.18
CA ALA A 110 12.26 12.86 -35.15
C ALA A 110 11.63 12.86 -33.74
N GLU A 111 10.77 13.83 -33.43
CA GLU A 111 10.03 13.89 -32.16
C GLU A 111 8.94 12.82 -32.09
N HIS A 112 8.19 12.65 -33.17
CA HIS A 112 7.21 11.57 -33.31
C HIS A 112 7.84 10.19 -33.16
N ASP A 113 8.92 9.93 -33.90
CA ASP A 113 9.61 8.64 -33.88
C ASP A 113 10.21 8.33 -32.51
N ARG A 114 10.70 9.36 -31.80
CA ARG A 114 11.14 9.23 -30.40
C ARG A 114 9.98 8.85 -29.48
N ALA A 115 8.77 9.40 -29.69
CA ALA A 115 7.60 9.05 -28.90
C ALA A 115 7.12 7.62 -29.17
N VAL A 116 7.09 7.20 -30.45
CA VAL A 116 6.82 5.81 -30.86
C VAL A 116 7.83 4.86 -30.23
N GLN A 117 9.13 5.17 -30.32
CA GLN A 117 10.18 4.33 -29.77
C GLN A 117 10.09 4.22 -28.24
N ALA A 118 9.97 5.34 -27.52
CA ALA A 118 9.90 5.33 -26.06
C ALA A 118 8.71 4.51 -25.55
N HIS A 119 7.54 4.64 -26.19
CA HIS A 119 6.36 3.86 -25.79
C HIS A 119 6.49 2.38 -26.18
N ALA A 120 7.05 2.08 -27.36
CA ALA A 120 7.32 0.71 -27.79
C ALA A 120 8.31 0.00 -26.87
N GLU A 121 9.38 0.67 -26.43
CA GLU A 121 10.37 0.12 -25.50
C GLU A 121 9.74 -0.29 -24.18
N VAL A 122 8.76 0.48 -23.69
CA VAL A 122 8.06 0.15 -22.45
C VAL A 122 7.08 -1.00 -22.61
N LEU A 123 6.34 -1.04 -23.73
CA LEU A 123 5.42 -2.15 -24.02
C LEU A 123 6.14 -3.46 -24.40
N ASP A 124 7.37 -3.36 -24.92
CA ASP A 124 8.16 -4.53 -25.31
C ASP A 124 8.88 -5.20 -24.11
N MET A 125 8.87 -4.60 -22.91
CA MET A 125 9.52 -5.17 -21.72
C MET A 125 8.91 -6.51 -21.31
N ALA A 126 9.74 -7.43 -20.80
CA ALA A 126 9.25 -8.67 -20.23
C ALA A 126 8.56 -8.41 -18.88
N ALA A 127 7.57 -9.22 -18.51
CA ALA A 127 6.87 -9.08 -17.22
C ALA A 127 7.83 -9.12 -16.01
N ALA A 128 8.91 -9.91 -16.09
CA ALA A 128 9.96 -9.96 -15.08
C ALA A 128 10.73 -8.63 -14.96
N ASP A 129 10.99 -7.96 -16.08
CA ASP A 129 11.68 -6.66 -16.11
C ASP A 129 10.76 -5.54 -15.60
N VAL A 130 9.47 -5.60 -15.91
CA VAL A 130 8.45 -4.67 -15.38
C VAL A 130 8.35 -4.80 -13.86
N LEU A 131 8.32 -6.03 -13.32
CA LEU A 131 8.27 -6.25 -11.89
C LEU A 131 9.54 -5.74 -11.20
N ALA A 132 10.73 -6.07 -11.73
CA ALA A 132 12.01 -5.59 -11.19
C ALA A 132 12.11 -4.06 -11.19
N LEU A 133 11.73 -3.41 -12.30
CA LEU A 133 11.74 -1.95 -12.39
C LEU A 133 10.65 -1.30 -11.52
N ALA A 134 9.51 -1.96 -11.28
CA ALA A 134 8.44 -1.43 -10.44
C ALA A 134 8.86 -1.45 -8.97
N MET A 135 9.59 -2.50 -8.56
CA MET A 135 10.19 -2.61 -7.23
C MET A 135 11.31 -1.58 -7.03
N ASP A 136 12.06 -1.23 -8.08
CA ASP A 136 13.08 -0.18 -8.05
C ASP A 136 12.52 1.25 -8.17
N GLY A 137 11.20 1.42 -8.37
CA GLY A 137 10.56 2.72 -8.63
C GLY A 137 10.89 3.33 -10.01
N ARG A 138 11.57 2.58 -10.89
CA ARG A 138 12.06 3.02 -12.21
C ARG A 138 11.12 2.68 -13.38
N VAL A 139 10.07 1.90 -13.15
CA VAL A 139 8.95 1.75 -14.12
C VAL A 139 8.33 3.12 -14.39
N ASP A 140 8.18 3.94 -13.35
CA ASP A 140 7.62 5.29 -13.45
C ASP A 140 8.43 6.15 -14.43
N ASP A 141 9.77 6.13 -14.37
CA ASP A 141 10.64 6.94 -15.26
C ASP A 141 10.45 6.61 -16.75
N ARG A 142 10.32 5.32 -17.07
CA ARG A 142 10.19 4.84 -18.44
C ARG A 142 8.81 5.18 -19.01
N TRP A 143 7.75 4.98 -18.24
CA TRP A 143 6.40 5.41 -18.62
C TRP A 143 6.30 6.94 -18.71
N ALA A 144 6.91 7.68 -17.78
CA ALA A 144 6.96 9.14 -17.79
C ALA A 144 7.72 9.68 -19.02
N ALA A 145 8.81 9.02 -19.43
CA ALA A 145 9.53 9.36 -20.65
C ALA A 145 8.65 9.19 -21.91
N ALA A 146 7.91 8.08 -22.00
CA ALA A 146 6.95 7.84 -23.08
C ALA A 146 5.81 8.88 -23.06
N ALA A 147 5.23 9.15 -21.89
CA ALA A 147 4.16 10.12 -21.69
C ALA A 147 4.61 11.54 -22.06
N SER A 148 5.82 11.94 -21.67
CA SER A 148 6.43 13.23 -21.99
C SER A 148 6.65 13.38 -23.49
N ALA A 149 7.20 12.35 -24.16
CA ALA A 149 7.44 12.36 -25.60
C ALA A 149 6.13 12.47 -26.40
N TRP A 150 5.09 11.71 -26.02
CA TRP A 150 3.77 11.81 -26.64
C TRP A 150 3.08 13.13 -26.33
N THR A 151 3.17 13.64 -25.10
CA THR A 151 2.62 14.96 -24.74
C THR A 151 3.21 16.06 -25.60
N LYS A 152 4.54 16.05 -25.81
CA LYS A 152 5.21 17.00 -26.69
C LYS A 152 4.70 16.88 -28.14
N THR A 153 4.58 15.65 -28.64
CA THR A 153 4.11 15.36 -30.00
C THR A 153 2.66 15.81 -30.21
N LEU A 154 1.75 15.48 -29.30
CA LEU A 154 0.33 15.83 -29.38
C LEU A 154 0.07 17.34 -29.27
N ARG A 155 0.94 18.08 -28.57
CA ARG A 155 0.87 19.56 -28.50
C ARG A 155 1.42 20.25 -29.76
N SER A 156 2.11 19.53 -30.64
CA SER A 156 2.74 20.11 -31.82
C SER A 156 1.74 20.34 -32.96
N ALA A 157 1.58 21.59 -33.38
CA ALA A 157 0.77 21.93 -34.56
C ALA A 157 1.35 21.35 -35.86
N THR A 158 2.66 21.12 -35.95
CA THR A 158 3.29 20.55 -37.16
C THR A 158 3.05 19.05 -37.26
N PHE A 159 2.89 18.35 -36.14
CA PHE A 159 2.47 16.94 -36.11
C PHE A 159 1.07 16.79 -36.72
N TRP A 160 0.09 17.59 -36.27
CA TRP A 160 -1.27 17.53 -36.82
C TRP A 160 -1.33 17.95 -38.30
N ARG A 161 -0.54 18.95 -38.70
CA ARG A 161 -0.42 19.35 -40.11
C ARG A 161 0.15 18.22 -40.97
N HIS A 162 1.09 17.43 -40.44
CA HIS A 162 1.60 16.24 -41.13
C HIS A 162 0.47 15.23 -41.39
N LEU A 163 -0.38 14.96 -40.39
CA LEU A 163 -1.50 14.04 -40.56
C LEU A 163 -2.54 14.53 -41.59
N HIS A 164 -2.85 15.83 -41.62
CA HIS A 164 -3.68 16.42 -42.68
C HIS A 164 -3.05 16.21 -44.06
N HIS A 165 -1.75 16.49 -44.20
CA HIS A 165 -1.02 16.26 -45.43
C HIS A 165 -1.02 14.78 -45.85
N ARG A 166 -0.94 13.84 -44.89
CA ARG A 166 -1.05 12.40 -45.17
C ARG A 166 -2.42 12.01 -45.68
N VAL A 167 -3.50 12.53 -45.08
CA VAL A 167 -4.87 12.35 -45.56
C VAL A 167 -5.01 12.83 -47.01
N GLU A 168 -4.52 14.05 -47.32
CA GLU A 168 -4.53 14.60 -48.68
C GLU A 168 -3.74 13.74 -49.67
N ARG A 169 -2.57 13.25 -49.27
CA ARG A 169 -1.71 12.40 -50.13
C ARG A 169 -2.26 11.00 -50.37
N LEU A 170 -3.04 10.45 -49.43
CA LEU A 170 -3.71 9.17 -49.65
C LEU A 170 -4.82 9.30 -50.69
N ASP A 171 -5.35 10.53 -50.88
CA ASP A 171 -6.33 10.92 -51.90
C ASP A 171 -7.48 9.90 -52.02
N ASP A 172 -8.04 9.53 -50.87
CA ASP A 172 -9.16 8.60 -50.79
C ASP A 172 -10.40 9.33 -50.29
N ARG A 173 -11.53 9.14 -51.00
CA ARG A 173 -12.83 9.73 -50.66
C ARG A 173 -13.35 9.38 -49.26
N GLN A 174 -12.78 8.36 -48.62
CA GLN A 174 -13.09 7.94 -47.25
C GLN A 174 -12.25 8.65 -46.19
N LEU A 175 -11.37 9.58 -46.57
CA LEU A 175 -10.53 10.34 -45.66
C LEU A 175 -10.67 11.84 -45.96
N ASP A 176 -11.06 12.62 -44.97
CA ASP A 176 -11.06 14.07 -45.06
C ASP A 176 -10.49 14.70 -43.78
N ALA A 177 -10.53 16.02 -43.68
CA ALA A 177 -9.96 16.75 -42.55
C ALA A 177 -10.63 16.43 -41.20
N SER A 178 -11.90 15.98 -41.15
CA SER A 178 -12.58 15.64 -39.89
C SER A 178 -11.95 14.44 -39.21
N VAL A 179 -11.40 13.50 -40.00
CA VAL A 179 -10.71 12.32 -39.48
C VAL A 179 -9.53 12.70 -38.57
N VAL A 180 -8.81 13.78 -38.90
CA VAL A 180 -7.68 14.25 -38.07
C VAL A 180 -8.17 14.85 -36.75
N GLU A 181 -9.35 15.48 -36.74
CA GLU A 181 -9.97 15.98 -35.51
C GLU A 181 -10.47 14.83 -34.63
N SER A 182 -11.07 13.80 -35.23
CA SER A 182 -11.44 12.55 -34.55
C SER A 182 -10.21 11.85 -33.94
N LEU A 183 -9.11 11.77 -34.69
CA LEU A 183 -7.82 11.29 -34.17
C LEU A 183 -7.33 12.15 -33.01
N ARG A 184 -7.40 13.48 -33.09
CA ARG A 184 -6.96 14.38 -32.02
C ARG A 184 -7.72 14.16 -30.72
N ALA A 185 -9.03 13.91 -30.80
CA ALA A 185 -9.86 13.67 -29.63
C ALA A 185 -9.54 12.32 -28.94
N GLU A 186 -9.26 11.27 -29.73
CA GLU A 186 -9.22 9.89 -29.24
C GLU A 186 -7.81 9.35 -28.99
N LEU A 187 -6.79 9.90 -29.67
CA LEU A 187 -5.41 9.44 -29.57
C LEU A 187 -4.85 9.44 -28.13
N PRO A 188 -5.13 10.43 -27.25
CA PRO A 188 -4.69 10.36 -25.85
C PRO A 188 -5.22 9.12 -25.11
N GLY A 189 -6.48 8.75 -25.31
CA GLY A 189 -7.08 7.57 -24.68
C GLY A 189 -6.49 6.27 -25.22
N VAL A 190 -6.28 6.21 -26.54
CA VAL A 190 -5.65 5.05 -27.22
C VAL A 190 -4.22 4.82 -26.74
N LEU A 191 -3.46 5.88 -26.48
CA LEU A 191 -2.09 5.79 -26.00
C LEU A 191 -1.99 5.21 -24.58
N VAL A 192 -2.97 5.46 -23.71
CA VAL A 192 -2.97 4.94 -22.33
C VAL A 192 -3.65 3.59 -22.18
N ALA A 193 -4.46 3.16 -23.16
CA ALA A 193 -5.16 1.89 -23.10
C ALA A 193 -4.22 0.66 -22.91
N PRO A 194 -3.04 0.57 -23.57
CA PRO A 194 -2.08 -0.50 -23.30
C PRO A 194 -1.63 -0.55 -21.83
N LEU A 195 -1.32 0.61 -21.22
CA LEU A 195 -0.95 0.71 -19.81
C LEU A 195 -2.07 0.20 -18.90
N LEU A 196 -3.31 0.63 -19.15
CA LEU A 196 -4.47 0.24 -18.36
C LEU A 196 -4.80 -1.26 -18.51
N GLN A 197 -4.63 -1.83 -19.71
CA GLN A 197 -4.78 -3.27 -19.91
C GLN A 197 -3.71 -4.08 -19.17
N LEU A 198 -2.45 -3.61 -19.19
CA LEU A 198 -1.38 -4.23 -18.41
C LEU A 198 -1.69 -4.16 -16.90
N ALA A 199 -2.08 -2.99 -16.41
CA ALA A 199 -2.50 -2.80 -15.01
C ALA A 199 -3.67 -3.73 -14.65
N ALA A 200 -4.70 -3.81 -15.49
CA ALA A 200 -5.84 -4.69 -15.32
C ALA A 200 -5.46 -6.16 -15.14
N THR A 201 -4.43 -6.62 -15.83
CA THR A 201 -3.95 -8.02 -15.74
C THR A 201 -2.87 -8.25 -14.67
N ALA A 202 -2.34 -7.19 -14.06
CA ALA A 202 -1.26 -7.30 -13.09
C ALA A 202 -1.76 -7.75 -11.70
N ASP A 203 -0.92 -8.49 -10.98
CA ASP A 203 -1.18 -8.83 -9.57
C ASP A 203 -1.15 -7.58 -8.67
N TYR A 204 -0.34 -6.58 -9.02
CA TYR A 204 -0.20 -5.32 -8.31
C TYR A 204 -0.41 -4.13 -9.27
N PRO A 205 -1.65 -3.67 -9.50
CA PRO A 205 -1.97 -2.66 -10.51
C PRO A 205 -1.55 -1.23 -10.14
N ALA A 206 -1.42 -0.91 -8.86
CA ALA A 206 -1.27 0.47 -8.38
C ALA A 206 -0.06 1.23 -8.97
N PRO A 207 1.15 0.64 -9.08
CA PRO A 207 2.30 1.31 -9.69
C PRO A 207 2.03 1.69 -11.16
N LEU A 208 1.50 0.75 -11.95
CA LEU A 208 1.19 1.00 -13.37
C LEU A 208 0.09 2.06 -13.52
N ARG A 209 -0.97 1.99 -12.70
CA ARG A 209 -2.02 3.02 -12.69
C ARG A 209 -1.46 4.40 -12.38
N LYS A 210 -0.53 4.51 -11.42
CA LYS A 210 0.06 5.80 -11.02
C LYS A 210 0.73 6.50 -12.21
N SER A 211 1.37 5.75 -13.10
CA SER A 211 2.00 6.31 -14.30
C SER A 211 1.01 6.96 -15.27
N LEU A 212 -0.32 6.72 -15.13
CA LEU A 212 -1.35 7.43 -15.90
C LEU A 212 -1.37 8.93 -15.65
N ALA A 213 -0.91 9.39 -14.47
CA ALA A 213 -0.93 10.79 -14.09
C ALA A 213 -0.13 11.70 -15.05
N ASP A 214 0.91 11.15 -15.68
CA ASP A 214 1.83 11.88 -16.56
C ASP A 214 1.31 11.99 -18.01
N TRP A 215 0.25 11.26 -18.36
CA TRP A 215 -0.29 11.25 -19.70
C TRP A 215 -1.23 12.42 -19.97
N PRO A 216 -1.30 12.93 -21.23
CA PRO A 216 -2.10 14.10 -21.60
C PRO A 216 -3.58 13.74 -21.78
N VAL A 217 -4.15 12.97 -20.85
CA VAL A 217 -5.56 12.59 -20.81
C VAL A 217 -6.29 13.50 -19.81
N PRO A 218 -7.45 14.09 -20.17
CA PRO A 218 -8.26 14.85 -19.22
C PRO A 218 -8.66 13.99 -18.03
N GLU A 219 -8.69 14.56 -16.82
CA GLU A 219 -8.97 13.82 -15.58
C GLU A 219 -10.29 13.02 -15.64
N ARG A 220 -11.36 13.65 -16.16
CA ARG A 220 -12.65 12.99 -16.37
C ARG A 220 -12.57 11.76 -17.28
N ASP A 221 -11.73 11.81 -18.31
CA ASP A 221 -11.53 10.68 -19.22
C ASP A 221 -10.65 9.60 -18.59
N ARG A 222 -9.70 9.96 -17.72
CA ARG A 222 -8.91 8.97 -16.97
C ARG A 222 -9.78 8.08 -16.11
N ASP A 223 -10.68 8.67 -15.32
CA ASP A 223 -11.56 7.90 -14.43
C ASP A 223 -12.47 6.97 -15.24
N ARG A 224 -13.02 7.45 -16.37
CA ARG A 224 -13.80 6.62 -17.30
C ARG A 224 -12.98 5.45 -17.87
N LEU A 225 -11.77 5.72 -18.35
CA LEU A 225 -10.90 4.68 -18.93
C LEU A 225 -10.46 3.65 -17.87
N ILE A 226 -10.22 4.07 -16.63
CA ILE A 226 -9.96 3.18 -15.50
C ILE A 226 -11.16 2.27 -15.25
N GLU A 227 -12.38 2.83 -15.20
CA GLU A 227 -13.59 2.03 -14.99
C GLU A 227 -13.85 1.02 -16.12
N GLU A 228 -13.61 1.43 -17.37
CA GLU A 228 -13.68 0.56 -18.54
C GLU A 228 -12.67 -0.59 -18.44
N ALA A 229 -11.41 -0.29 -18.08
CA ALA A 229 -10.36 -1.29 -17.91
C ALA A 229 -10.60 -2.23 -16.71
N ALA A 230 -11.26 -1.74 -15.66
CA ALA A 230 -11.64 -2.51 -14.47
C ALA A 230 -12.91 -3.36 -14.65
N GLY A 231 -13.61 -3.23 -15.78
CA GLY A 231 -14.86 -3.93 -16.09
C GLY A 231 -14.82 -5.45 -15.80
N PRO A 232 -13.85 -6.20 -16.35
CA PRO A 232 -13.72 -7.64 -16.11
C PRO A 232 -13.54 -8.02 -14.63
N GLN A 233 -12.87 -7.18 -13.84
CA GLN A 233 -12.60 -7.39 -12.42
C GLN A 233 -13.87 -7.15 -11.60
N TYR A 234 -14.67 -6.15 -11.97
CA TYR A 234 -15.99 -5.96 -11.38
C TYR A 234 -16.89 -7.17 -11.65
N GLU A 235 -16.96 -7.67 -12.89
CA GLU A 235 -17.77 -8.84 -13.24
C GLU A 235 -17.32 -10.10 -12.51
N LYS A 236 -16.00 -10.31 -12.40
CA LYS A 236 -15.43 -11.41 -11.61
C LYS A 236 -15.83 -11.31 -10.15
N LEU A 237 -15.70 -10.13 -9.54
CA LEU A 237 -16.05 -9.93 -8.14
C LEU A 237 -17.55 -10.07 -7.90
N GLU A 238 -18.39 -9.56 -8.80
CA GLU A 238 -19.84 -9.75 -8.75
C GLU A 238 -20.22 -11.25 -8.80
N THR A 239 -19.52 -12.03 -9.64
CA THR A 239 -19.69 -13.50 -9.71
C THR A 239 -19.32 -14.17 -8.38
N ILE A 240 -18.15 -13.83 -7.82
CA ILE A 240 -17.70 -14.34 -6.51
C ILE A 240 -18.73 -14.01 -5.43
N MET A 241 -19.21 -12.76 -5.37
CA MET A 241 -20.20 -12.34 -4.37
C MET A 241 -21.53 -13.08 -4.51
N GLY A 242 -21.99 -13.35 -5.73
CA GLY A 242 -23.19 -14.16 -5.97
C GLY A 242 -23.03 -15.62 -5.55
N GLU A 243 -21.81 -16.16 -5.56
CA GLU A 243 -21.48 -17.49 -5.05
C GLU A 243 -21.40 -17.52 -3.51
N LEU A 244 -20.75 -16.52 -2.91
CA LEU A 244 -20.67 -16.36 -1.46
C LEU A 244 -22.05 -16.21 -0.83
N HIS A 245 -22.95 -15.45 -1.46
CA HIS A 245 -24.33 -15.30 -0.98
C HIS A 245 -25.06 -16.66 -0.91
N ARG A 246 -24.92 -17.50 -1.93
CA ARG A 246 -25.51 -18.85 -1.96
C ARG A 246 -24.91 -19.78 -0.91
N LEU A 247 -23.60 -19.70 -0.65
CA LEU A 247 -22.95 -20.47 0.40
C LEU A 247 -23.48 -20.07 1.79
N LEU A 248 -23.61 -18.76 2.03
CA LEU A 248 -24.18 -18.25 3.28
C LEU A 248 -25.63 -18.70 3.49
N GLU A 249 -26.47 -18.65 2.45
CA GLU A 249 -27.85 -19.16 2.49
C GLU A 249 -27.93 -20.66 2.81
N SER A 250 -26.93 -21.44 2.39
CA SER A 250 -26.84 -22.87 2.70
C SER A 250 -26.40 -23.17 4.15
N GLY A 251 -25.99 -22.14 4.90
CA GLY A 251 -25.54 -22.24 6.29
C GLY A 251 -24.07 -22.60 6.48
N ASP A 252 -23.29 -22.68 5.39
CA ASP A 252 -21.84 -22.92 5.39
C ASP A 252 -21.06 -21.63 5.61
N ILE A 253 -20.99 -21.21 6.87
CA ILE A 253 -20.35 -19.94 7.27
C ILE A 253 -18.83 -20.00 7.06
N GLU A 254 -18.19 -21.09 7.49
CA GLU A 254 -16.74 -21.26 7.38
C GLU A 254 -16.28 -21.32 5.93
N GLY A 255 -17.00 -22.09 5.09
CA GLY A 255 -16.72 -22.13 3.65
C GLY A 255 -16.91 -20.78 2.98
N THR A 256 -17.90 -20.00 3.42
CA THR A 256 -18.10 -18.62 2.93
C THR A 256 -16.92 -17.72 3.27
N VAL A 257 -16.48 -17.69 4.53
CA VAL A 257 -15.36 -16.84 4.95
C VAL A 257 -14.04 -17.28 4.33
N ALA A 258 -13.75 -18.58 4.33
CA ALA A 258 -12.53 -19.11 3.71
C ALA A 258 -12.43 -18.71 2.23
N ARG A 259 -13.56 -18.75 1.51
CA ARG A 259 -13.62 -18.32 0.12
C ARG A 259 -13.54 -16.80 -0.05
N LEU A 260 -14.14 -16.04 0.86
CA LEU A 260 -14.04 -14.58 0.89
C LEU A 260 -12.57 -14.16 1.03
N HIS A 261 -11.82 -14.78 1.93
CA HIS A 261 -10.38 -14.54 2.14
C HIS A 261 -9.52 -15.00 0.95
N ALA A 262 -9.81 -16.18 0.39
CA ALA A 262 -9.01 -16.74 -0.70
C ALA A 262 -9.25 -16.06 -2.07
N GLU A 263 -10.47 -15.58 -2.32
CA GLU A 263 -10.88 -15.10 -3.65
C GLU A 263 -11.35 -13.65 -3.66
N ALA A 264 -12.28 -13.28 -2.79
CA ALA A 264 -12.94 -11.97 -2.84
C ALA A 264 -12.02 -10.83 -2.39
N LEU A 265 -11.31 -10.96 -1.27
CA LEU A 265 -10.39 -9.92 -0.78
C LEU A 265 -9.22 -9.68 -1.73
N PRO A 266 -8.52 -10.71 -2.25
CA PRO A 266 -7.46 -10.48 -3.25
C PRO A 266 -8.00 -9.87 -4.55
N ALA A 267 -9.23 -10.21 -4.96
CA ALA A 267 -9.87 -9.58 -6.12
C ALA A 267 -10.23 -8.12 -5.85
N LEU A 268 -10.72 -7.78 -4.65
CA LEU A 268 -10.97 -6.40 -4.23
C LEU A 268 -9.67 -5.60 -4.16
N ALA A 269 -8.60 -6.13 -3.57
CA ALA A 269 -7.32 -5.43 -3.45
C ALA A 269 -6.74 -5.07 -4.83
N ARG A 270 -6.80 -6.00 -5.80
CA ARG A 270 -6.45 -5.71 -7.19
C ARG A 270 -7.35 -4.64 -7.80
N LEU A 271 -8.66 -4.75 -7.57
CA LEU A 271 -9.62 -3.75 -8.06
C LEU A 271 -9.33 -2.35 -7.48
N GLU A 272 -9.04 -2.23 -6.19
CA GLU A 272 -8.72 -0.95 -5.52
C GLU A 272 -7.38 -0.37 -5.99
N GLY A 273 -6.40 -1.22 -6.28
CA GLY A 273 -5.14 -0.77 -6.87
C GLY A 273 -5.32 -0.16 -8.26
N LEU A 274 -6.31 -0.63 -9.04
CA LEU A 274 -6.65 -0.13 -10.38
C LEU A 274 -7.67 1.02 -10.37
N ALA A 275 -8.71 0.91 -9.55
CA ALA A 275 -9.84 1.83 -9.44
C ALA A 275 -10.08 2.18 -7.96
N PRO A 276 -9.35 3.18 -7.42
CA PRO A 276 -9.39 3.56 -6.01
C PRO A 276 -10.80 3.92 -5.49
N VAL A 277 -11.08 3.55 -4.24
CA VAL A 277 -12.40 3.67 -3.62
C VAL A 277 -12.90 5.11 -3.48
N ASP A 278 -11.99 6.05 -3.28
CA ASP A 278 -12.25 7.49 -3.11
C ASP A 278 -12.71 8.17 -4.42
N ARG A 279 -12.32 7.60 -5.57
CA ARG A 279 -12.69 8.12 -6.90
C ARG A 279 -13.79 7.31 -7.58
N HIS A 280 -13.91 6.02 -7.26
CA HIS A 280 -14.78 5.09 -7.98
C HIS A 280 -15.90 4.51 -7.10
N ARG A 281 -17.12 5.02 -7.29
CA ARG A 281 -18.33 4.58 -6.57
C ARG A 281 -18.59 3.08 -6.71
N ARG A 282 -18.31 2.49 -7.88
CA ARG A 282 -18.51 1.05 -8.12
C ARG A 282 -17.56 0.20 -7.26
N THR A 283 -16.32 0.65 -7.05
CA THR A 283 -15.38 0.02 -6.10
C THR A 283 -15.89 0.14 -4.66
N SER A 284 -16.31 1.33 -4.21
CA SER A 284 -16.92 1.49 -2.88
C SER A 284 -18.13 0.58 -2.67
N THR A 285 -18.97 0.43 -3.70
CA THR A 285 -20.12 -0.50 -3.64
C THR A 285 -19.67 -1.95 -3.49
N ALA A 286 -18.64 -2.37 -4.21
CA ALA A 286 -18.09 -3.72 -4.08
C ALA A 286 -17.46 -3.97 -2.70
N ARG A 287 -16.69 -3.01 -2.19
CA ARG A 287 -16.09 -3.03 -0.85
C ARG A 287 -17.15 -3.20 0.24
N ASN A 288 -18.21 -2.38 0.20
CA ASN A 288 -19.33 -2.49 1.14
C ASN A 288 -20.08 -3.82 1.06
N ARG A 289 -20.22 -4.42 -0.14
CA ARG A 289 -20.85 -5.75 -0.26
C ARG A 289 -20.05 -6.85 0.44
N ILE A 290 -18.71 -6.77 0.41
CA ILE A 290 -17.84 -7.70 1.14
C ILE A 290 -17.97 -7.46 2.65
N ALA A 291 -17.96 -6.21 3.09
CA ALA A 291 -18.20 -5.85 4.49
C ALA A 291 -19.53 -6.44 5.02
N VAL A 292 -20.61 -6.27 4.26
CA VAL A 292 -21.93 -6.85 4.60
C VAL A 292 -21.87 -8.37 4.67
N ALA A 293 -21.17 -9.05 3.76
CA ALA A 293 -21.03 -10.50 3.79
C ALA A 293 -20.29 -10.99 5.04
N LEU A 294 -19.18 -10.33 5.41
CA LEU A 294 -18.42 -10.63 6.64
C LEU A 294 -19.27 -10.40 7.89
N ASN A 295 -19.95 -9.25 7.98
CA ASN A 295 -20.88 -8.95 9.08
C ASN A 295 -21.96 -10.03 9.22
N ASN A 296 -22.57 -10.46 8.10
CA ASN A 296 -23.59 -11.50 8.14
C ASN A 296 -23.02 -12.87 8.55
N CYS A 297 -21.78 -13.19 8.16
CA CYS A 297 -21.09 -14.39 8.63
C CYS A 297 -20.86 -14.33 10.15
N ALA A 298 -20.44 -13.18 10.68
CA ALA A 298 -20.24 -12.96 12.11
C ALA A 298 -21.55 -13.12 12.89
N VAL A 299 -22.64 -12.50 12.42
CA VAL A 299 -23.99 -12.65 13.02
C VAL A 299 -24.44 -14.11 13.01
N ALA A 300 -24.30 -14.80 11.87
CA ALA A 300 -24.70 -16.20 11.75
C ALA A 300 -23.86 -17.13 12.66
N LYS A 301 -22.56 -16.86 12.80
CA LYS A 301 -21.67 -17.63 13.68
C LYS A 301 -21.99 -17.37 15.14
N GLN A 302 -22.16 -16.10 15.52
CA GLN A 302 -22.53 -15.69 16.87
C GLN A 302 -23.84 -16.39 17.29
N GLY A 303 -24.86 -16.41 16.42
CA GLY A 303 -26.12 -17.09 16.71
C GLY A 303 -25.97 -18.60 16.98
N LYS A 304 -24.93 -19.25 16.43
CA LYS A 304 -24.62 -20.67 16.68
C LYS A 304 -23.78 -20.89 17.94
N VAL A 305 -22.77 -20.06 18.18
CA VAL A 305 -21.81 -20.27 19.29
C VAL A 305 -22.20 -19.57 20.59
N GLY A 306 -23.03 -18.53 20.51
CA GLY A 306 -23.50 -17.73 21.65
C GLY A 306 -22.40 -16.94 22.35
N ARG A 307 -21.29 -16.64 21.66
CA ARG A 307 -20.12 -15.95 22.21
C ARG A 307 -19.57 -14.93 21.23
N TYR A 308 -19.09 -13.83 21.78
CA TYR A 308 -18.41 -12.76 21.06
C TYR A 308 -16.90 -12.87 21.28
N GLU A 309 -16.27 -13.87 20.69
CA GLU A 309 -14.82 -14.13 20.80
C GLU A 309 -14.29 -14.77 19.52
N GLY A 310 -12.97 -14.69 19.29
CA GLY A 310 -12.29 -15.34 18.16
C GLY A 310 -12.83 -14.86 16.81
N ASP A 311 -13.22 -15.81 15.95
CA ASP A 311 -13.68 -15.57 14.58
C ASP A 311 -14.76 -14.48 14.46
N VAL A 312 -15.72 -14.41 15.40
CA VAL A 312 -16.81 -13.42 15.37
C VAL A 312 -16.26 -11.99 15.48
N GLN A 313 -15.27 -11.77 16.34
CA GLN A 313 -14.63 -10.47 16.51
C GLN A 313 -13.81 -10.13 15.27
N THR A 314 -12.96 -11.06 14.83
CA THR A 314 -12.11 -10.89 13.65
C THR A 314 -12.92 -10.52 12.41
N TRP A 315 -14.03 -11.21 12.15
CA TRP A 315 -14.85 -10.92 10.96
C TRP A 315 -15.60 -9.59 11.05
N LEU A 316 -15.98 -9.13 12.24
CA LEU A 316 -16.57 -7.81 12.42
C LEU A 316 -15.53 -6.68 12.27
N ASP A 317 -14.32 -6.88 12.82
CA ASP A 317 -13.22 -5.92 12.65
C ASP A 317 -12.83 -5.78 11.18
N GLU A 318 -12.75 -6.90 10.44
CA GLU A 318 -12.54 -6.87 9.00
C GLU A 318 -13.70 -6.20 8.25
N ALA A 319 -14.95 -6.50 8.61
CA ALA A 319 -16.12 -5.86 8.01
C ALA A 319 -16.10 -4.34 8.21
N GLU A 320 -15.75 -3.88 9.40
CA GLU A 320 -15.64 -2.46 9.75
C GLU A 320 -14.54 -1.77 8.94
N SER A 321 -13.37 -2.40 8.82
CA SER A 321 -12.26 -1.86 8.00
C SER A 321 -12.63 -1.67 6.52
N LEU A 322 -13.60 -2.44 6.03
CA LEU A 322 -14.06 -2.39 4.64
C LEU A 322 -15.26 -1.44 4.45
N ALA A 323 -16.06 -1.19 5.48
CA ALA A 323 -17.26 -0.39 5.37
C ALA A 323 -16.93 1.10 5.10
N THR A 324 -17.52 1.64 4.03
CA THR A 324 -17.42 3.06 3.65
C THR A 324 -18.79 3.74 3.59
N ASP A 325 -19.86 2.95 3.50
CA ASP A 325 -21.24 3.42 3.56
C ASP A 325 -21.68 3.61 5.03
N PRO A 326 -22.20 4.79 5.42
CA PRO A 326 -22.64 5.05 6.79
C PRO A 326 -23.69 4.08 7.34
N GLU A 327 -24.56 3.54 6.48
CA GLU A 327 -25.57 2.57 6.90
C GLU A 327 -24.95 1.22 7.25
N THR A 328 -23.98 0.75 6.46
CA THR A 328 -23.23 -0.49 6.72
C THR A 328 -22.39 -0.34 7.99
N VAL A 329 -21.69 0.78 8.17
CA VAL A 329 -20.93 1.07 9.40
C VAL A 329 -21.85 1.00 10.62
N ARG A 330 -22.99 1.73 10.58
CA ARG A 330 -23.95 1.72 11.69
C ARG A 330 -24.45 0.32 12.02
N ARG A 331 -24.74 -0.51 11.01
CA ARG A 331 -25.21 -1.89 11.22
C ARG A 331 -24.14 -2.79 11.86
N ILE A 332 -22.88 -2.62 11.47
CA ILE A 332 -21.76 -3.36 12.06
C ILE A 332 -21.63 -2.97 13.54
N ASP A 333 -21.68 -1.67 13.84
CA ASP A 333 -21.63 -1.14 15.20
C ASP A 333 -22.81 -1.64 16.05
N GLU A 334 -24.03 -1.58 15.52
CA GLU A 334 -25.24 -2.10 16.19
C GLU A 334 -25.10 -3.60 16.55
N ASN A 335 -24.58 -4.42 15.63
CA ASN A 335 -24.34 -5.84 15.90
C ASN A 335 -23.24 -6.05 16.94
N ARG A 336 -22.13 -5.30 16.84
CA ARG A 336 -21.01 -5.34 17.79
C ARG A 336 -21.46 -4.98 19.21
N GLU A 337 -22.18 -3.87 19.35
CA GLU A 337 -22.76 -3.44 20.63
C GLU A 337 -23.75 -4.46 21.18
N GLY A 338 -24.58 -5.04 20.31
CA GLY A 338 -25.50 -6.13 20.65
C GLY A 338 -24.76 -7.33 21.25
N PHE A 339 -23.69 -7.80 20.58
CA PHE A 339 -22.90 -8.95 21.02
C PHE A 339 -22.17 -8.69 22.34
N LEU A 340 -21.59 -7.50 22.52
CA LEU A 340 -21.00 -7.07 23.79
C LEU A 340 -22.05 -6.96 24.91
N GLY A 341 -23.28 -6.57 24.58
CA GLY A 341 -24.41 -6.58 25.49
C GLY A 341 -24.78 -7.99 25.95
N GLU A 342 -24.90 -8.92 25.01
CA GLU A 342 -25.20 -10.32 25.27
C GLU A 342 -24.10 -11.02 26.09
N GLU A 343 -22.83 -10.78 25.76
CA GLU A 343 -21.71 -11.32 26.52
C GLU A 343 -21.74 -10.84 27.97
N ARG A 344 -21.99 -9.55 28.21
CA ARG A 344 -22.17 -9.01 29.56
C ARG A 344 -23.32 -9.71 30.30
N ALA A 345 -24.45 -9.93 29.64
CA ALA A 345 -25.58 -10.65 30.22
C ALA A 345 -25.24 -12.11 30.57
N ILE A 346 -24.48 -12.80 29.71
CA ILE A 346 -23.98 -14.16 29.96
C ILE A 346 -23.03 -14.18 31.15
N GLN A 347 -22.11 -13.22 31.26
CA GLN A 347 -21.18 -13.13 32.39
C GLN A 347 -21.91 -12.85 33.72
N GLU A 348 -22.93 -12.00 33.71
CA GLU A 348 -23.80 -11.79 34.87
C GLU A 348 -24.57 -13.07 35.25
N PHE A 349 -25.10 -13.78 34.26
CA PHE A 349 -25.78 -15.05 34.47
C PHE A 349 -24.84 -16.10 35.09
N ARG A 350 -23.62 -16.22 34.55
CA ARG A 350 -22.57 -17.10 35.07
C ARG A 350 -22.18 -16.75 36.50
N ALA A 351 -22.07 -15.46 36.82
CA ALA A 351 -21.82 -14.99 38.18
C ALA A 351 -22.94 -15.39 39.16
N ARG A 352 -24.21 -15.35 38.73
CA ARG A 352 -25.35 -15.82 39.54
C ARG A 352 -25.31 -17.33 39.78
N VAL A 353 -24.99 -18.12 38.74
CA VAL A 353 -24.84 -19.58 38.86
C VAL A 353 -23.70 -19.93 39.81
N TYR A 354 -22.57 -19.22 39.70
CA TYR A 354 -21.43 -19.38 40.61
C TYR A 354 -21.80 -19.05 42.06
N LEU A 355 -22.54 -17.95 42.28
CA LEU A 355 -23.03 -17.60 43.62
C LEU A 355 -23.95 -18.70 44.17
N LEU A 356 -24.87 -19.22 43.35
CA LEU A 356 -25.79 -20.30 43.71
C LEU A 356 -25.04 -21.59 44.07
N GLN A 357 -24.02 -21.96 43.29
CA GLN A 357 -23.14 -23.10 43.60
C GLN A 357 -22.44 -22.91 44.95
N ARG A 358 -21.96 -21.70 45.23
CA ARG A 358 -21.22 -21.38 46.46
C ARG A 358 -22.11 -21.34 47.70
N THR A 359 -23.36 -20.86 47.59
CA THR A 359 -24.28 -20.71 48.74
C THR A 359 -25.16 -21.92 48.98
N HIS A 360 -25.62 -22.60 47.92
CA HIS A 360 -26.58 -23.71 48.01
C HIS A 360 -26.04 -25.06 47.49
N GLY A 361 -24.75 -25.09 47.11
CA GLY A 361 -24.07 -26.30 46.66
C GLY A 361 -24.28 -26.62 45.18
N ARG A 362 -23.41 -27.49 44.66
CA ARG A 362 -23.37 -27.91 43.24
C ARG A 362 -24.70 -28.46 42.72
N TYR A 363 -25.43 -29.21 43.54
CA TYR A 363 -26.70 -29.82 43.12
C TYR A 363 -27.76 -28.76 42.79
N ALA A 364 -27.86 -27.69 43.59
CA ALA A 364 -28.80 -26.59 43.37
C ALA A 364 -28.48 -25.84 42.06
N ALA A 365 -27.20 -25.58 41.77
CA ALA A 365 -26.77 -24.97 40.52
C ALA A 365 -27.08 -25.84 39.29
N LEU A 366 -26.84 -27.16 39.36
CA LEU A 366 -27.18 -28.09 38.28
C LEU A 366 -28.70 -28.15 38.02
N GLN A 367 -29.52 -28.17 39.08
CA GLN A 367 -30.98 -28.19 38.94
C GLN A 367 -31.50 -26.89 38.33
N PHE A 368 -30.95 -25.74 38.73
CA PHE A 368 -31.28 -24.45 38.15
C PHE A 368 -30.97 -24.39 36.65
N LEU A 369 -29.75 -24.78 36.25
CA LEU A 369 -29.37 -24.80 34.84
C LEU A 369 -30.21 -25.78 34.00
N ARG A 370 -30.52 -26.98 34.53
CA ARG A 370 -31.40 -27.95 33.84
C ARG A 370 -32.82 -27.42 33.68
N ASN A 371 -33.34 -26.70 34.67
CA ASN A 371 -34.66 -26.08 34.57
C ASN A 371 -34.68 -25.01 33.47
N ILE A 372 -33.65 -24.16 33.39
CA ILE A 372 -33.51 -23.17 32.30
C ILE A 372 -33.40 -23.88 30.95
N LEU A 373 -32.60 -24.94 30.85
CA LEU A 373 -32.48 -25.73 29.61
C LEU A 373 -33.81 -26.34 29.15
N SER A 374 -34.69 -26.72 30.08
CA SER A 374 -36.03 -27.26 29.76
C SER A 374 -37.07 -26.21 29.37
N GLN A 375 -36.77 -24.94 29.61
CA GLN A 375 -37.69 -23.81 29.39
C GLN A 375 -37.23 -22.89 28.25
N SER A 376 -36.03 -23.10 27.71
CA SER A 376 -35.43 -22.26 26.68
C SER A 376 -35.49 -22.93 25.32
N ASP A 377 -36.11 -22.27 24.35
CA ASP A 377 -36.09 -22.67 22.93
C ASP A 377 -34.93 -22.01 22.15
N ASP A 378 -34.20 -21.09 22.79
CA ASP A 378 -33.06 -20.39 22.21
C ASP A 378 -31.81 -21.29 22.14
N GLU A 379 -31.28 -21.49 20.93
CA GLU A 379 -30.14 -22.37 20.66
C GLU A 379 -28.82 -21.84 21.27
N ALA A 380 -28.57 -20.53 21.23
CA ALA A 380 -27.38 -19.91 21.79
C ALA A 380 -27.37 -20.02 23.32
N MET A 381 -28.50 -19.69 23.97
CA MET A 381 -28.66 -19.85 25.42
C MET A 381 -28.52 -21.31 25.84
N THR A 382 -29.09 -22.23 25.06
CA THR A 382 -28.99 -23.68 25.26
C THR A 382 -27.54 -24.15 25.22
N THR A 383 -26.75 -23.68 24.25
CA THR A 383 -25.33 -23.99 24.12
C THR A 383 -24.52 -23.45 25.31
N VAL A 384 -24.76 -22.20 25.71
CA VAL A 384 -24.13 -21.57 26.88
C VAL A 384 -24.43 -22.36 28.16
N VAL A 385 -25.70 -22.70 28.40
CA VAL A 385 -26.13 -23.48 29.57
C VAL A 385 -25.53 -24.89 29.58
N ARG A 386 -25.46 -25.57 28.42
CA ARG A 386 -24.79 -26.88 28.31
C ARG A 386 -23.31 -26.80 28.64
N GLY A 387 -22.61 -25.75 28.21
CA GLY A 387 -21.22 -25.48 28.58
C GLY A 387 -21.05 -25.34 30.10
N MET A 388 -21.87 -24.52 30.75
CA MET A 388 -21.84 -24.35 32.21
C MET A 388 -22.15 -25.66 32.96
N LEU A 389 -23.09 -26.47 32.46
CA LEU A 389 -23.38 -27.80 33.00
C LEU A 389 -22.17 -28.74 32.89
N ALA A 390 -21.44 -28.72 31.77
CA ALA A 390 -20.25 -29.53 31.58
C ALA A 390 -19.14 -29.14 32.56
N GLU A 391 -18.86 -27.85 32.71
CA GLU A 391 -17.87 -27.31 33.65
C GLU A 391 -18.22 -27.62 35.13
N LEU A 392 -19.50 -27.45 35.51
CA LEU A 392 -19.97 -27.86 36.84
C LEU A 392 -19.83 -29.36 37.05
N ASN A 393 -20.00 -30.16 35.99
CA ASN A 393 -19.84 -31.61 36.08
C ASN A 393 -18.37 -32.02 36.25
N ALA A 394 -17.45 -31.35 35.55
CA ALA A 394 -16.02 -31.52 35.68
C ALA A 394 -15.46 -31.02 37.02
N GLY A 395 -16.20 -30.15 37.73
CA GLY A 395 -15.72 -29.53 38.98
C GLY A 395 -14.81 -28.33 38.76
N GLU A 396 -14.71 -27.87 37.51
CA GLU A 396 -13.84 -26.76 37.07
C GLU A 396 -14.57 -25.43 36.99
N PHE A 397 -15.86 -25.40 37.36
CA PHE A 397 -16.67 -24.19 37.30
C PHE A 397 -16.13 -23.12 38.25
N SER A 398 -15.43 -22.15 37.67
CA SER A 398 -14.88 -21.00 38.35
C SER A 398 -15.34 -19.73 37.65
N TYR A 399 -15.68 -18.71 38.43
CA TYR A 399 -15.97 -17.38 37.94
C TYR A 399 -14.77 -16.49 38.21
N ARG A 400 -14.07 -16.06 37.15
CA ARG A 400 -13.18 -14.91 37.21
C ARG A 400 -14.02 -13.67 36.87
N PRO A 401 -14.19 -12.71 37.80
CA PRO A 401 -14.82 -11.44 37.43
C PRO A 401 -14.00 -10.79 36.32
N ALA A 402 -14.66 -10.36 35.26
CA ALA A 402 -14.05 -9.44 34.29
C ALA A 402 -13.50 -8.23 35.08
N GLN A 403 -12.23 -7.90 34.87
CA GLN A 403 -11.63 -6.72 35.49
C GLN A 403 -12.46 -5.50 35.08
N ARG A 404 -13.19 -4.92 36.03
CA ARG A 404 -13.85 -3.64 35.80
C ARG A 404 -12.75 -2.57 35.70
N PRO A 405 -12.79 -1.68 34.70
CA PRO A 405 -12.01 -0.45 34.76
C PRO A 405 -12.40 0.29 36.05
N ALA A 406 -11.39 0.73 36.80
CA ALA A 406 -11.53 1.28 38.13
C ALA A 406 -12.06 2.72 38.11
N TYR A 407 -13.30 2.93 37.68
CA TYR A 407 -14.04 4.15 37.99
C TYR A 407 -15.53 3.83 38.18
N GLU A 408 -15.90 3.56 39.43
CA GLU A 408 -17.20 3.90 40.04
C GLU A 408 -17.37 3.08 41.32
N ARG A 409 -16.74 3.52 42.41
CA ARG A 409 -17.16 3.16 43.77
C ARG A 409 -16.90 4.31 44.73
N GLN A 410 -17.85 5.24 44.83
CA GLN A 410 -18.07 5.91 46.11
C GLN A 410 -19.52 6.33 46.28
N GLY A 411 -20.25 5.60 47.14
CA GLY A 411 -21.63 5.93 47.44
C GLY A 411 -22.23 5.15 48.61
N ARG A 412 -22.04 5.67 49.84
CA ARG A 412 -22.92 5.67 51.04
C ARG A 412 -22.04 5.73 52.31
N ARG A 413 -22.30 6.52 53.36
CA ARG A 413 -23.41 7.41 53.72
C ARG A 413 -22.98 8.25 54.94
N ARG A 414 -23.46 9.50 55.00
CA ARG A 414 -23.88 10.28 56.20
C ARG A 414 -22.84 10.60 57.29
N LYS A 415 -22.34 11.83 57.26
CA LYS A 415 -22.72 12.98 58.13
C LYS A 415 -21.69 14.09 57.86
N ILE A 416 -22.16 15.30 57.53
CA ILE A 416 -21.54 16.65 57.65
C ILE A 416 -22.17 17.53 56.56
N LEU A 417 -23.48 17.73 56.70
CA LEU A 417 -24.28 18.63 55.87
C LEU A 417 -24.47 19.90 56.69
N ARG A 418 -23.42 20.71 56.76
CA ARG A 418 -23.41 22.08 57.33
C ARG A 418 -22.14 22.88 56.98
N ALA A 419 -21.05 22.23 56.55
CA ALA A 419 -19.86 22.91 56.03
C ALA A 419 -19.91 23.22 54.51
N VAL A 420 -20.78 22.52 53.75
CA VAL A 420 -20.81 22.58 52.28
C VAL A 420 -21.32 23.92 51.72
N ALA A 421 -22.16 24.66 52.44
CA ALA A 421 -22.72 25.91 51.93
C ALA A 421 -21.70 27.07 51.87
N VAL A 422 -20.73 27.09 52.80
CA VAL A 422 -19.69 28.14 52.83
C VAL A 422 -18.56 27.81 51.85
N CYS A 423 -18.21 26.53 51.70
CA CYS A 423 -17.24 26.10 50.69
C CYS A 423 -17.79 26.26 49.26
N ALA A 424 -19.08 26.03 49.00
CA ALA A 424 -19.65 26.18 47.66
C ALA A 424 -19.61 27.64 47.17
N LEU A 425 -19.83 28.63 48.04
CA LEU A 425 -19.77 30.04 47.66
C LEU A 425 -18.34 30.51 47.36
N LEU A 426 -17.37 30.08 48.17
CA LEU A 426 -15.95 30.37 47.94
C LEU A 426 -15.40 29.63 46.71
N LEU A 427 -15.91 28.43 46.42
CA LEU A 427 -15.53 27.65 45.25
C LEU A 427 -16.11 28.24 43.96
N VAL A 428 -17.32 28.82 44.00
CA VAL A 428 -17.89 29.56 42.84
C VAL A 428 -17.11 30.85 42.56
N ILE A 429 -16.70 31.59 43.60
CA ILE A 429 -15.89 32.82 43.43
C ILE A 429 -14.47 32.47 42.95
N TYR A 430 -13.86 31.41 43.50
CA TYR A 430 -12.56 30.91 43.07
C TYR A 430 -12.60 30.38 41.62
N VAL A 431 -13.65 29.63 41.25
CA VAL A 431 -13.85 29.15 39.88
C VAL A 431 -14.07 30.30 38.92
N LEU A 432 -14.90 31.31 39.25
CA LEU A 432 -15.09 32.49 38.39
C LEU A 432 -13.82 33.33 38.22
N TYR A 433 -12.99 33.43 39.26
CA TYR A 433 -11.71 34.15 39.19
C TYR A 433 -10.68 33.39 38.35
N HIS A 434 -10.68 32.05 38.41
CA HIS A 434 -9.75 31.21 37.63
C HIS A 434 -10.17 31.06 36.17
N PHE A 435 -11.47 31.06 35.87
CA PHE A 435 -12.01 30.89 34.52
C PHE A 435 -11.88 32.15 33.64
N LEU A 436 -11.70 33.34 34.24
CA LEU A 436 -11.66 34.62 33.51
C LEU A 436 -10.25 35.21 33.37
N ASN A 437 -9.23 34.69 34.07
CA ASN A 437 -7.90 35.31 34.16
C ASN A 437 -6.70 34.40 33.87
N ASN A 438 -6.89 33.15 33.41
CA ASN A 438 -5.77 32.32 32.96
C ASN A 438 -5.74 32.26 31.42
N PRO A 439 -4.73 32.83 30.74
CA PRO A 439 -4.36 32.30 29.44
C PRO A 439 -3.88 30.85 29.65
N ASP A 440 -4.25 29.94 28.76
CA ASP A 440 -3.93 28.51 28.82
C ASP A 440 -2.42 28.26 29.01
N ASP A 441 -2.00 28.01 30.25
CA ASP A 441 -0.80 27.21 30.51
C ASP A 441 -1.18 25.77 30.14
N GLY A 442 -0.87 25.38 28.90
CA GLY A 442 -1.17 24.07 28.33
C GLY A 442 -0.87 22.95 29.31
N ARG A 443 -1.85 22.07 29.53
CA ARG A 443 -1.72 20.93 30.44
C ARG A 443 -0.63 20.01 29.91
N ARG A 444 0.56 20.05 30.53
CA ARG A 444 1.64 19.09 30.23
C ARG A 444 1.19 17.69 30.67
N VAL A 445 1.36 16.71 29.79
CA VAL A 445 0.99 15.31 30.01
C VAL A 445 2.22 14.45 29.79
N ASP A 446 2.43 13.51 30.70
CA ASP A 446 3.47 12.49 30.56
C ASP A 446 3.08 11.51 29.44
N VAL A 447 3.85 11.50 28.36
CA VAL A 447 3.70 10.58 27.22
C VAL A 447 4.59 9.35 27.34
N HIS A 448 5.40 9.23 28.39
CA HIS A 448 6.27 8.07 28.63
C HIS A 448 6.34 7.73 30.13
N GLY A 449 5.21 7.26 30.67
CA GLY A 449 5.07 6.79 32.04
C GLY A 449 5.69 5.42 32.29
N ARG A 450 5.50 4.88 33.50
CA ARG A 450 6.11 3.60 33.93
C ARG A 450 5.56 2.37 33.22
N SER A 451 4.36 2.47 32.66
CA SER A 451 3.73 1.43 31.86
C SER A 451 2.98 2.05 30.70
N ILE A 452 2.76 1.30 29.62
CA ILE A 452 1.98 1.75 28.46
C ILE A 452 0.58 2.24 28.87
N SER A 453 -0.03 1.62 29.89
CA SER A 453 -1.35 2.00 30.40
C SER A 453 -1.39 3.32 31.17
N ASP A 454 -0.24 3.86 31.59
CA ASP A 454 -0.15 5.15 32.27
C ASP A 454 -0.16 6.33 31.30
N ASN A 455 0.04 6.06 30.01
CA ASN A 455 0.16 7.06 28.96
C ASN A 455 -1.21 7.51 28.43
N PRO A 456 -1.30 8.69 27.81
CA PRO A 456 -2.47 9.05 27.01
C PRO A 456 -2.73 8.02 25.92
N THR A 457 -3.95 8.01 25.40
CA THR A 457 -4.25 7.19 24.22
C THR A 457 -3.36 7.61 23.06
N ALA A 458 -2.95 6.64 22.23
CA ALA A 458 -2.42 6.94 20.90
C ALA A 458 -3.40 7.89 20.17
N VAL A 459 -2.88 8.78 19.32
CA VAL A 459 -3.53 9.96 18.73
C VAL A 459 -3.53 11.20 19.66
N ALA A 460 -2.43 11.45 20.38
CA ALA A 460 -2.20 12.68 21.14
C ALA A 460 -1.29 13.66 20.37
N CYS A 461 -1.70 14.91 20.20
CA CYS A 461 -0.99 15.91 19.40
C CYS A 461 -0.12 16.84 20.27
N VAL A 462 1.19 16.86 19.98
CA VAL A 462 2.24 17.57 20.71
C VAL A 462 2.42 18.97 20.15
N ALA A 463 2.28 19.99 20.99
CA ALA A 463 2.28 21.39 20.57
C ALA A 463 3.61 21.85 19.97
N ASP A 464 4.73 21.57 20.65
CA ASP A 464 6.04 22.16 20.38
C ASP A 464 7.16 21.09 20.41
N ALA A 465 8.19 21.29 19.58
CA ALA A 465 9.33 20.38 19.48
C ALA A 465 10.21 20.38 20.74
N ASP A 466 10.34 21.54 21.40
CA ASP A 466 11.16 21.70 22.60
C ASP A 466 10.63 20.83 23.75
N ASP A 467 9.31 20.66 23.83
CA ASP A 467 8.68 19.78 24.82
C ASP A 467 9.08 18.31 24.67
N TRP A 468 9.43 17.87 23.46
CA TRP A 468 9.84 16.48 23.17
C TRP A 468 11.34 16.24 23.33
N ARG A 469 12.16 17.29 23.18
CA ARG A 469 13.63 17.19 23.09
C ARG A 469 14.36 17.28 24.44
N ASP A 470 13.67 17.68 25.51
CA ASP A 470 14.29 17.98 26.81
C ASP A 470 14.52 16.75 27.73
N GLY A 471 14.38 15.52 27.22
CA GLY A 471 14.48 14.30 28.04
C GLY A 471 13.34 14.15 29.07
N ASP A 472 12.45 15.14 29.14
CA ASP A 472 11.21 15.10 29.88
C ASP A 472 10.13 14.42 29.03
N SER A 473 9.51 13.39 29.60
CA SER A 473 8.35 12.74 29.01
C SER A 473 7.07 13.58 29.10
N ALA A 474 7.10 14.71 29.81
CA ALA A 474 5.96 15.59 30.01
C ALA A 474 5.86 16.66 28.90
N VAL A 475 4.98 16.46 27.93
CA VAL A 475 4.82 17.33 26.74
C VAL A 475 3.54 18.17 26.80
N GLY A 476 3.54 19.36 26.19
CA GLY A 476 2.32 20.13 25.96
C GLY A 476 1.44 19.46 24.89
N LEU A 477 0.20 19.13 25.24
CA LEU A 477 -0.77 18.59 24.28
C LEU A 477 -1.76 19.67 23.82
N VAL A 478 -2.10 19.64 22.54
CA VAL A 478 -3.14 20.46 21.91
C VAL A 478 -4.20 19.57 21.26
N ASP A 479 -5.37 20.15 21.01
CA ASP A 479 -6.37 19.49 20.15
C ASP A 479 -5.77 19.32 18.75
N CYS A 480 -5.89 18.12 18.17
CA CYS A 480 -5.29 17.83 16.86
C CYS A 480 -5.88 18.67 15.72
N SER A 481 -7.02 19.34 15.90
CA SER A 481 -7.52 20.36 14.96
C SER A 481 -6.72 21.67 14.96
N GLN A 482 -5.80 21.83 15.90
CA GLN A 482 -4.87 22.96 15.98
C GLN A 482 -3.52 22.56 15.39
N GLU A 483 -2.71 23.57 15.03
CA GLU A 483 -1.34 23.35 14.58
C GLU A 483 -0.51 22.68 15.69
N HIS A 484 0.10 21.56 15.37
CA HIS A 484 0.96 20.79 16.26
C HIS A 484 2.23 20.32 15.55
N TRP A 485 3.25 19.99 16.32
CA TRP A 485 4.56 19.57 15.83
C TRP A 485 4.65 18.06 15.59
N ALA A 486 4.03 17.24 16.44
CA ALA A 486 4.04 15.79 16.30
C ALA A 486 2.74 15.15 16.80
N GLU A 487 2.46 13.93 16.36
CA GLU A 487 1.33 13.12 16.84
C GLU A 487 1.84 11.80 17.40
N VAL A 488 1.53 11.48 18.65
CA VAL A 488 1.88 10.19 19.28
C VAL A 488 1.01 9.09 18.66
N VAL A 489 1.61 8.18 17.90
CA VAL A 489 0.88 7.17 17.10
C VAL A 489 0.90 5.77 17.73
N ALA A 490 1.88 5.45 18.56
CA ALA A 490 1.98 4.12 19.16
C ALA A 490 2.87 4.08 20.40
N TYR A 491 2.66 3.03 21.21
CA TYR A 491 3.57 2.58 22.25
C TYR A 491 4.04 1.17 21.90
N VAL A 492 5.33 0.97 21.70
CA VAL A 492 5.90 -0.30 21.21
C VAL A 492 6.80 -0.95 22.26
N PRO A 493 6.53 -2.20 22.69
CA PRO A 493 7.44 -2.92 23.57
C PRO A 493 8.83 -3.08 22.95
N LEU A 494 9.90 -2.86 23.73
CA LEU A 494 11.30 -2.97 23.28
C LEU A 494 11.93 -4.32 23.64
N ALA A 495 11.34 -5.08 24.56
CA ALA A 495 11.79 -6.41 24.94
C ALA A 495 10.60 -7.32 25.28
N VAL A 496 10.70 -8.61 24.90
CA VAL A 496 9.76 -9.67 25.33
C VAL A 496 10.35 -10.50 26.47
N GLU A 497 11.67 -10.49 26.64
CA GLU A 497 12.38 -11.15 27.74
C GLU A 497 13.41 -10.19 28.38
N ALA A 498 13.53 -10.28 29.70
CA ALA A 498 14.19 -9.27 30.52
C ALA A 498 15.71 -9.50 30.58
N GLU A 499 16.44 -8.88 29.66
CA GLU A 499 17.90 -8.88 29.64
C GLU A 499 18.49 -7.57 30.20
N GLU A 500 19.81 -7.59 30.41
CA GLU A 500 20.62 -6.41 30.75
C GLU A 500 20.39 -5.28 29.73
N TYR A 501 20.54 -4.03 30.17
CA TYR A 501 20.35 -2.86 29.29
C TYR A 501 21.22 -2.98 28.02
N PRO A 502 20.64 -2.98 26.82
CA PRO A 502 21.36 -3.32 25.58
C PRO A 502 22.34 -2.22 25.12
N GLY A 503 22.38 -1.09 25.83
CA GLY A 503 23.15 0.09 25.47
C GLY A 503 22.32 1.08 24.65
N VAL A 504 22.65 2.38 24.80
CA VAL A 504 21.89 3.49 24.19
C VAL A 504 21.79 3.35 22.67
N GLU A 505 22.87 2.93 22.00
CA GLU A 505 22.90 2.78 20.54
C GLU A 505 21.93 1.70 20.06
N ALA A 506 22.02 0.48 20.61
CA ALA A 506 21.17 -0.63 20.22
C ALA A 506 19.69 -0.35 20.54
N LEU A 507 19.42 0.27 21.69
CA LEU A 507 18.06 0.60 22.10
C LEU A 507 17.44 1.67 21.20
N SER A 508 18.19 2.72 20.88
CA SER A 508 17.75 3.80 20.00
C SER A 508 17.43 3.30 18.59
N GLN A 509 18.30 2.45 18.03
CA GLN A 509 18.08 1.84 16.72
C GLN A 509 16.84 0.94 16.71
N LEU A 510 16.66 0.11 17.75
CA LEU A 510 15.48 -0.75 17.87
C LEU A 510 14.19 0.06 18.01
N ALA A 511 14.18 1.07 18.89
CA ALA A 511 13.03 1.95 19.09
C ALA A 511 12.66 2.68 17.79
N THR A 512 13.64 3.27 17.11
CA THR A 512 13.44 3.97 15.83
C THR A 512 12.88 3.02 14.77
N TYR A 513 13.41 1.80 14.67
CA TYR A 513 12.91 0.79 13.73
C TYR A 513 11.46 0.37 14.02
N LEU A 514 11.13 0.07 15.27
CA LEU A 514 9.77 -0.33 15.65
C LEU A 514 8.77 0.81 15.45
N CYS A 515 9.16 2.05 15.74
CA CYS A 515 8.34 3.22 15.50
C CYS A 515 8.16 3.51 14.00
N ALA A 516 9.22 3.44 13.19
CA ALA A 516 9.14 3.54 11.73
C ALA A 516 8.20 2.48 11.14
N LYS A 517 8.26 1.25 11.65
CA LYS A 517 7.34 0.16 11.26
C LYS A 517 5.90 0.51 11.62
N LYS A 518 5.64 1.09 12.80
CA LYS A 518 4.30 1.54 13.20
C LYS A 518 3.79 2.65 12.28
N LEU A 519 4.59 3.66 11.99
CA LEU A 519 4.22 4.72 11.03
C LEU A 519 3.82 4.13 9.67
N ALA A 520 4.58 3.15 9.18
CA ALA A 520 4.24 2.43 7.95
C ALA A 520 2.89 1.68 8.06
N GLN A 521 2.60 1.02 9.19
CA GLN A 521 1.32 0.34 9.45
C GLN A 521 0.12 1.30 9.42
N PHE A 522 0.31 2.55 9.85
CA PHE A 522 -0.65 3.64 9.73
C PHE A 522 -0.70 4.29 8.33
N SER A 523 0.01 3.72 7.35
CA SER A 523 0.11 4.24 5.97
C SER A 523 0.64 5.67 5.88
N LEU A 524 1.45 6.10 6.85
CA LEU A 524 2.08 7.41 6.84
C LEU A 524 3.26 7.42 5.85
N PRO A 525 3.28 8.31 4.83
CA PRO A 525 4.34 8.30 3.84
C PRO A 525 5.69 8.69 4.47
N ALA A 526 6.68 7.80 4.38
CA ALA A 526 7.99 7.99 5.04
C ALA A 526 8.87 9.12 4.45
N HIS A 527 8.47 9.72 3.34
CA HIS A 527 9.09 10.93 2.78
C HIS A 527 8.44 12.21 3.33
N THR A 528 7.26 12.08 3.93
CA THR A 528 6.53 13.18 4.58
C THR A 528 6.72 13.14 6.08
N TYR A 529 6.79 11.95 6.68
CA TYR A 529 6.87 11.77 8.12
C TYR A 529 8.11 10.99 8.55
N ASP A 530 8.71 11.43 9.66
CA ASP A 530 9.79 10.77 10.37
C ASP A 530 9.27 10.29 11.74
N PRO A 531 9.74 9.13 12.24
CA PRO A 531 9.49 8.74 13.60
C PRO A 531 10.30 9.61 14.56
N GLU A 532 9.64 10.09 15.61
CA GLU A 532 10.27 10.63 16.80
C GLU A 532 10.03 9.66 17.95
N VAL A 533 11.07 9.42 18.75
CA VAL A 533 11.07 8.33 19.72
C VAL A 533 11.50 8.78 21.10
N ILE A 534 10.75 8.34 22.11
CA ILE A 534 11.16 8.37 23.52
C ILE A 534 11.28 6.91 23.98
N TYR A 535 12.38 6.58 24.63
CA TYR A 535 12.67 5.23 25.14
C TYR A 535 13.40 5.36 26.50
N PRO A 536 13.35 4.33 27.37
CA PRO A 536 13.93 4.41 28.69
C PRO A 536 15.45 4.57 28.66
N GLU A 537 15.98 5.42 29.55
CA GLU A 537 17.40 5.50 29.82
C GLU A 537 17.90 4.27 30.59
N GLN A 538 19.23 4.13 30.71
CA GLN A 538 19.83 3.01 31.46
C GLN A 538 19.34 2.93 32.91
N THR A 539 19.07 4.08 33.54
CA THR A 539 18.58 4.16 34.92
C THR A 539 17.13 3.72 35.09
N ASP A 540 16.34 3.80 34.03
CA ASP A 540 14.91 3.50 34.03
C ASP A 540 14.59 2.12 33.41
N TRP A 541 15.62 1.40 32.95
CA TRP A 541 15.48 0.05 32.42
C TRP A 541 15.11 -0.97 33.51
N GLU A 542 13.92 -1.56 33.41
CA GLU A 542 13.43 -2.53 34.39
C GLU A 542 13.63 -3.97 33.93
N ALA A 543 14.78 -4.56 34.27
CA ALA A 543 15.08 -5.98 33.96
C ALA A 543 14.17 -7.00 34.68
N GLN A 544 13.26 -6.58 35.56
CA GLN A 544 12.30 -7.47 36.23
C GLN A 544 10.86 -7.24 35.75
N ASN A 545 10.65 -6.24 34.89
CA ASN A 545 9.34 -5.82 34.42
C ASN A 545 9.44 -5.38 32.94
N PRO A 546 9.47 -6.32 31.98
CA PRO A 546 9.62 -6.01 30.56
C PRO A 546 8.54 -5.08 30.01
N GLU A 547 7.35 -5.05 30.62
CA GLU A 547 6.24 -4.17 30.22
C GLU A 547 6.53 -2.68 30.46
N ALA A 548 7.49 -2.36 31.34
CA ALA A 548 7.99 -0.99 31.52
C ALA A 548 9.01 -0.57 30.44
N ASN A 549 9.57 -1.53 29.68
CA ASN A 549 10.55 -1.26 28.65
C ASN A 549 9.87 -1.16 27.28
N TYR A 550 9.35 0.02 26.96
CA TYR A 550 8.70 0.32 25.68
C TYR A 550 9.24 1.62 25.09
N ALA A 551 8.94 1.90 23.82
CA ALA A 551 9.18 3.19 23.19
C ALA A 551 7.84 3.88 22.89
N THR A 552 7.82 5.20 23.05
CA THR A 552 6.74 6.06 22.56
C THR A 552 7.09 6.55 21.17
N CYS A 553 6.23 6.27 20.22
CA CYS A 553 6.39 6.63 18.82
C CYS A 553 5.50 7.83 18.51
N ALA A 554 6.11 8.93 18.06
CA ALA A 554 5.40 10.03 17.44
C ALA A 554 5.76 10.14 15.95
N ALA A 555 4.78 10.55 15.14
CA ALA A 555 5.02 10.98 13.78
C ALA A 555 5.26 12.49 13.78
N ARG A 556 6.37 12.96 13.21
CA ARG A 556 6.58 14.38 12.86
C ARG A 556 6.73 14.50 11.35
N ARG A 557 6.50 15.68 10.78
CA ARG A 557 6.85 15.91 9.37
C ARG A 557 8.35 16.00 9.19
N SER A 558 8.89 15.33 8.16
CA SER A 558 10.34 15.28 7.86
C SER A 558 10.95 16.66 7.57
N ASN A 559 10.13 17.64 7.19
CA ASN A 559 10.55 19.03 6.94
C ASN A 559 10.38 19.95 8.17
N ASP A 560 10.06 19.39 9.34
CA ASP A 560 9.79 20.10 10.60
C ASP A 560 8.66 21.13 10.56
N THR A 561 7.78 21.07 9.55
CA THR A 561 6.59 21.94 9.49
C THR A 561 5.49 21.42 10.41
N ARG A 562 4.84 22.34 11.14
CA ARG A 562 3.62 22.04 11.91
C ARG A 562 2.44 21.79 10.98
N TRP A 563 1.42 21.09 11.46
CA TRP A 563 0.18 20.87 10.72
C TRP A 563 -1.03 20.79 11.64
N ASP A 564 -2.22 20.95 11.07
CA ASP A 564 -3.50 20.67 11.69
C ASP A 564 -4.13 19.39 11.13
N GLY A 565 -4.96 18.72 11.92
CA GLY A 565 -5.60 17.46 11.61
C GLY A 565 -4.82 16.21 12.08
N GLN A 566 -5.54 15.10 12.24
CA GLN A 566 -4.98 13.83 12.68
C GLN A 566 -4.43 13.02 11.50
N VAL A 567 -3.24 12.47 11.67
CA VAL A 567 -2.59 11.59 10.69
C VAL A 567 -2.84 10.11 11.00
N ALA A 568 -2.97 9.72 12.27
CA ALA A 568 -3.22 8.32 12.66
C ALA A 568 -4.70 7.95 12.77
N ALA A 569 -5.63 8.78 12.26
CA ALA A 569 -7.04 8.41 12.08
C ALA A 569 -7.27 7.32 11.01
N ALA A 570 -6.22 6.93 10.28
CA ALA A 570 -6.24 5.78 9.38
C ALA A 570 -6.10 4.47 10.16
N SER A 571 -7.01 3.52 9.93
CA SER A 571 -6.94 2.16 10.50
C SER A 571 -5.54 1.57 10.34
N SER A 572 -4.91 1.15 11.46
CA SER A 572 -3.65 0.41 11.40
C SER A 572 -3.86 -0.85 10.58
N THR A 573 -3.05 -1.05 9.56
CA THR A 573 -3.05 -2.31 8.82
C THR A 573 -2.25 -3.36 9.60
N ASP A 574 -2.77 -4.58 9.71
CA ASP A 574 -1.99 -5.75 10.17
C ASP A 574 -0.93 -6.18 9.15
N ALA A 575 -0.84 -5.48 8.03
CA ALA A 575 0.20 -5.69 7.04
C ALA A 575 1.57 -5.54 7.68
N GLN A 576 2.38 -6.58 7.54
CA GLN A 576 3.81 -6.48 7.83
C GLN A 576 4.41 -5.59 6.73
N LEU A 577 4.62 -4.32 7.03
CA LEU A 577 5.24 -3.35 6.11
C LEU A 577 6.71 -3.12 6.48
N ALA A 578 7.51 -2.79 5.47
CA ALA A 578 8.91 -2.42 5.68
C ALA A 578 9.02 -1.02 6.30
N ALA A 579 9.93 -0.85 7.25
CA ALA A 579 10.28 0.45 7.81
C ALA A 579 11.31 1.13 6.91
N LEU A 580 10.99 2.32 6.37
CA LEU A 580 11.94 3.07 5.55
C LEU A 580 12.91 3.85 6.45
N MET A 581 14.19 3.45 6.46
CA MET A 581 15.22 4.03 7.34
C MET A 581 16.55 4.28 6.62
N PRO A 582 17.29 5.34 6.95
CA PRO A 582 18.59 5.61 6.35
C PRO A 582 19.65 4.62 6.86
N LEU A 583 20.50 4.08 5.98
CA LEU A 583 21.63 3.24 6.41
C LEU A 583 22.77 4.04 7.05
N THR A 584 22.84 5.32 6.75
CA THR A 584 23.82 6.27 7.30
C THR A 584 23.12 7.60 7.58
N SER A 585 23.43 8.24 8.71
CA SER A 585 22.85 9.52 9.14
C SER A 585 23.95 10.51 9.53
N ARG A 586 23.69 11.81 9.35
CA ARG A 586 24.55 12.92 9.79
C ARG A 586 24.60 13.04 11.32
N ASP A 587 23.59 12.52 12.02
CA ASP A 587 23.46 12.61 13.47
C ASP A 587 24.06 11.40 14.21
N GLY A 588 24.86 10.59 13.52
CA GLY A 588 25.47 9.39 14.09
C GLY A 588 24.74 8.11 13.70
N ARG A 589 24.87 7.06 14.53
CA ARG A 589 24.31 5.71 14.26
C ARG A 589 22.95 5.47 14.91
N LEU A 590 22.48 6.40 15.74
CA LEU A 590 21.27 6.21 16.56
C LEU A 590 20.00 6.06 15.72
N GLY A 591 19.87 6.83 14.63
CA GLY A 591 18.73 6.74 13.70
C GLY A 591 18.85 5.67 12.62
N ASN A 592 19.91 4.85 12.64
CA ASN A 592 20.09 3.78 11.67
C ASN A 592 19.27 2.53 12.04
N PRO A 593 19.07 1.60 11.10
CA PRO A 593 18.47 0.31 11.43
C PRO A 593 19.29 -0.47 12.47
N PRO A 594 18.64 -1.33 13.29
CA PRO A 594 19.35 -2.15 14.26
C PRO A 594 20.20 -3.22 13.57
N LEU A 595 21.29 -3.60 14.22
CA LEU A 595 22.12 -4.73 13.79
C LEU A 595 21.28 -6.00 13.71
N GLY A 596 21.54 -6.78 12.66
CA GLY A 596 20.80 -8.00 12.40
C GLY A 596 19.44 -7.79 11.74
N ALA A 597 18.97 -6.55 11.52
CA ALA A 597 17.82 -6.28 10.65
C ALA A 597 18.16 -6.50 9.17
N CYS A 598 17.12 -6.59 8.34
CA CYS A 598 17.26 -7.01 6.96
C CYS A 598 16.69 -5.99 5.97
N ILE A 599 17.29 -5.91 4.79
CA ILE A 599 16.91 -4.99 3.71
C ILE A 599 16.14 -5.78 2.67
N GLU A 600 14.88 -5.42 2.43
CA GLU A 600 13.97 -6.18 1.55
C GLU A 600 14.44 -6.17 0.09
N LEU A 601 14.88 -5.01 -0.41
CA LEU A 601 15.19 -4.80 -1.82
C LEU A 601 16.69 -4.66 -2.07
N ALA A 602 17.15 -5.24 -3.18
CA ALA A 602 18.52 -5.10 -3.64
C ALA A 602 18.79 -3.69 -4.18
N GLN A 603 19.95 -3.12 -3.82
CA GLN A 603 20.43 -1.85 -4.36
C GLN A 603 21.81 -2.07 -4.99
N PRO A 604 21.93 -2.01 -6.33
CA PRO A 604 23.18 -2.28 -7.02
C PRO A 604 24.17 -1.09 -7.07
N SER A 605 23.81 0.10 -6.59
CA SER A 605 24.68 1.29 -6.63
C SER A 605 25.31 1.64 -5.28
N GLY A 606 26.56 2.13 -5.32
CA GLY A 606 27.38 2.44 -4.13
C GLY A 606 27.04 3.72 -3.37
N GLN A 607 26.06 4.52 -3.81
CA GLN A 607 25.62 5.73 -3.10
C GLN A 607 24.25 5.48 -2.46
N TRP A 608 24.19 5.58 -1.13
CA TRP A 608 23.05 5.20 -0.31
C TRP A 608 22.45 6.44 0.35
N ASP A 609 21.88 7.34 -0.45
CA ASP A 609 21.24 8.60 0.01
C ASP A 609 19.73 8.44 0.29
N VAL A 610 19.21 7.21 0.23
CA VAL A 610 17.77 6.93 0.30
C VAL A 610 17.47 6.04 1.50
N LYS A 611 16.35 6.32 2.17
CA LYS A 611 15.80 5.43 3.19
C LYS A 611 15.52 4.05 2.57
N MET A 612 16.08 3.01 3.18
CA MET A 612 15.98 1.62 2.73
C MET A 612 14.80 0.91 3.39
N PRO A 613 14.12 -0.01 2.68
CA PRO A 613 13.04 -0.81 3.26
C PRO A 613 13.62 -1.87 4.18
N ILE A 614 13.51 -1.63 5.49
CA ILE A 614 13.98 -2.53 6.54
C ILE A 614 12.85 -3.44 6.99
N VAL A 615 13.13 -4.74 7.02
CA VAL A 615 12.24 -5.81 7.43
C VAL A 615 12.91 -6.70 8.48
N THR A 616 12.10 -7.50 9.17
CA THR A 616 12.59 -8.61 9.98
C THR A 616 13.13 -9.71 9.06
N CYS A 617 14.18 -10.41 9.49
CA CYS A 617 14.89 -11.37 8.64
C CYS A 617 14.13 -12.68 8.40
N ASP A 618 13.03 -12.94 9.11
CA ASP A 618 12.12 -14.05 8.83
C ASP A 618 11.41 -13.90 7.46
N ARG A 619 11.38 -12.69 6.90
CA ARG A 619 10.86 -12.42 5.55
C ARG A 619 11.92 -12.60 4.47
N PRO A 620 11.52 -12.82 3.20
CA PRO A 620 12.42 -12.68 2.06
C PRO A 620 13.06 -11.29 2.04
N HIS A 621 14.38 -11.24 2.01
CA HIS A 621 15.16 -10.01 2.00
C HIS A 621 16.45 -10.20 1.19
N TRP A 622 17.01 -9.11 0.70
CA TRP A 622 18.25 -9.13 -0.08
C TRP A 622 19.50 -9.18 0.78
N ALA A 623 19.55 -8.42 1.87
CA ALA A 623 20.75 -8.32 2.71
C ALA A 623 20.42 -8.23 4.21
N GLN A 624 21.35 -8.68 5.05
CA GLN A 624 21.35 -8.45 6.50
C GLN A 624 22.39 -7.39 6.87
N ILE A 625 22.03 -6.51 7.80
CA ILE A 625 22.92 -5.48 8.35
C ILE A 625 23.84 -6.10 9.39
N LEU A 626 25.13 -6.16 9.07
CA LEU A 626 26.15 -6.86 9.88
C LEU A 626 26.84 -5.95 10.89
N GLY A 627 26.92 -4.65 10.61
CA GLY A 627 27.72 -3.73 11.41
C GLY A 627 27.81 -2.33 10.84
N TYR A 628 28.21 -1.40 11.70
CA TYR A 628 28.52 -0.02 11.34
C TYR A 628 29.97 0.35 11.73
N PRO A 629 31.00 -0.29 11.15
CA PRO A 629 32.37 -0.03 11.54
C PRO A 629 32.77 1.42 11.20
N PRO A 630 33.56 2.08 12.07
CA PRO A 630 34.11 3.38 11.75
C PRO A 630 35.10 3.28 10.59
N VAL A 631 35.13 4.34 9.79
CA VAL A 631 36.14 4.59 8.76
C VAL A 631 36.80 5.93 9.06
N THR A 632 38.00 6.17 8.55
CA THR A 632 38.75 7.40 8.86
C THR A 632 39.06 8.15 7.58
N GLY A 633 38.56 9.37 7.47
CA GLY A 633 38.90 10.34 6.43
C GLY A 633 39.90 11.40 6.92
N PRO A 634 40.11 12.48 6.15
CA PRO A 634 39.44 12.81 4.88
C PRO A 634 39.94 11.94 3.71
N TRP A 635 39.10 11.76 2.70
CA TRP A 635 39.43 11.00 1.50
C TRP A 635 39.62 11.92 0.29
N PRO A 636 40.58 11.65 -0.60
CA PRO A 636 40.85 12.49 -1.77
C PRO A 636 39.78 12.39 -2.87
N ASP A 637 39.07 11.26 -2.95
CA ASP A 637 38.03 10.97 -3.93
C ASP A 637 37.13 9.81 -3.45
N GLU A 638 36.03 9.57 -4.16
CA GLU A 638 35.06 8.51 -3.86
C GLU A 638 35.68 7.11 -3.93
N ALA A 639 36.67 6.90 -4.80
CA ALA A 639 37.35 5.61 -4.92
C ALA A 639 38.13 5.27 -3.65
N ALA A 640 38.76 6.26 -3.01
CA ALA A 640 39.45 6.09 -1.74
C ALA A 640 38.47 5.76 -0.59
N VAL A 641 37.27 6.35 -0.58
CA VAL A 641 36.20 5.98 0.37
C VAL A 641 35.78 4.54 0.15
N ALA A 642 35.47 4.16 -1.09
CA ALA A 642 35.02 2.82 -1.44
C ALA A 642 36.04 1.75 -1.03
N VAL A 643 37.35 2.01 -1.19
CA VAL A 643 38.41 1.12 -0.73
C VAL A 643 38.41 0.99 0.80
N SER A 644 38.32 2.10 1.53
CA SER A 644 38.29 2.12 3.00
C SER A 644 37.04 1.42 3.55
N ALA A 645 35.87 1.71 2.98
CA ALA A 645 34.59 1.11 3.29
C ALA A 645 34.61 -0.41 3.08
N LYS A 646 35.12 -0.87 1.92
CA LYS A 646 35.27 -2.28 1.60
C LYS A 646 36.21 -2.99 2.57
N ALA A 647 37.32 -2.36 2.96
CA ALA A 647 38.24 -2.93 3.94
C ALA A 647 37.58 -3.09 5.31
N ALA A 648 36.85 -2.07 5.79
CA ALA A 648 36.14 -2.10 7.06
C ALA A 648 35.10 -3.23 7.09
N CYS A 649 34.27 -3.33 6.05
CA CYS A 649 33.27 -4.39 5.96
C CYS A 649 33.83 -5.78 5.73
N SER A 650 34.96 -5.90 5.02
CA SER A 650 35.68 -7.17 4.93
C SER A 650 36.19 -7.64 6.30
N SER A 651 36.64 -6.71 7.16
CA SER A 651 37.01 -7.02 8.54
C SER A 651 35.82 -7.53 9.34
N VAL A 652 34.64 -6.92 9.19
CA VAL A 652 33.39 -7.39 9.84
C VAL A 652 33.02 -8.79 9.36
N ALA A 653 33.03 -9.03 8.04
CA ALA A 653 32.72 -10.35 7.48
C ALA A 653 33.70 -11.44 7.95
N ASN A 654 34.99 -11.10 8.07
CA ASN A 654 36.02 -12.01 8.58
C ASN A 654 35.83 -12.31 10.07
N SER A 655 35.53 -11.30 10.89
CA SER A 655 35.31 -11.50 12.34
C SER A 655 34.08 -12.35 12.61
N SER A 656 33.05 -12.24 11.77
CA SER A 656 31.80 -12.97 11.93
C SER A 656 31.82 -14.36 11.26
N GLN A 657 32.87 -14.73 10.51
CA GLN A 657 33.00 -16.00 9.79
C GLN A 657 31.92 -16.23 8.71
N MET A 658 31.82 -15.31 7.75
CA MET A 658 30.81 -15.34 6.67
C MET A 658 30.68 -16.72 5.99
N PRO A 659 29.46 -17.31 5.93
CA PRO A 659 29.26 -18.61 5.29
C PRO A 659 29.54 -18.57 3.79
N ASP A 660 29.92 -19.73 3.24
CA ASP A 660 30.06 -19.91 1.79
C ASP A 660 28.75 -19.55 1.07
N GLY A 661 28.86 -18.84 -0.05
CA GLY A 661 27.71 -18.36 -0.83
C GLY A 661 27.16 -16.99 -0.43
N TYR A 662 27.76 -16.35 0.59
CA TYR A 662 27.48 -14.96 0.96
C TYR A 662 28.69 -14.06 0.74
N MET A 663 28.43 -12.78 0.54
CA MET A 663 29.43 -11.73 0.43
C MET A 663 28.99 -10.47 1.18
N VAL A 664 29.93 -9.57 1.42
CA VAL A 664 29.67 -8.28 2.08
C VAL A 664 29.88 -7.13 1.10
N THR A 665 28.93 -6.21 1.07
CA THR A 665 29.01 -4.92 0.38
C THR A 665 28.99 -3.81 1.42
N ALA A 666 29.78 -2.75 1.19
CA ALA A 666 29.79 -1.57 2.05
C ALA A 666 28.87 -0.49 1.48
N ALA A 667 28.06 0.12 2.33
CA ALA A 667 27.29 1.33 2.05
C ALA A 667 27.91 2.49 2.84
N TRP A 668 28.32 3.56 2.15
CA TRP A 668 28.92 4.74 2.76
C TRP A 668 28.03 5.97 2.51
N PRO A 669 28.11 6.99 3.39
CA PRO A 669 27.28 8.18 3.24
C PRO A 669 27.64 8.95 1.97
N PRO A 670 26.66 9.60 1.31
CA PRO A 670 26.91 10.42 0.12
C PRO A 670 27.67 11.71 0.45
N TRP A 671 27.62 12.18 1.69
CA TRP A 671 28.36 13.34 2.22
C TRP A 671 29.76 12.98 2.77
N TRP A 672 30.42 11.98 2.19
CA TRP A 672 31.74 11.49 2.64
C TRP A 672 32.86 12.53 2.49
N ASP A 673 32.70 13.51 1.61
CA ASP A 673 33.65 14.58 1.33
C ASP A 673 33.47 15.80 2.26
N GLU A 674 32.40 15.83 3.06
CA GLU A 674 32.14 16.88 4.02
C GLU A 674 32.98 16.69 5.30
N PRO A 675 33.44 17.78 5.95
CA PRO A 675 34.20 17.73 7.20
C PRO A 675 33.32 17.35 8.42
N ILE A 676 32.14 16.80 8.19
CA ILE A 676 31.10 16.57 9.20
C ILE A 676 31.08 15.07 9.52
N PRO A 677 31.35 14.65 10.77
CA PRO A 677 31.10 13.27 11.18
C PRO A 677 29.60 12.94 11.00
N PRO A 678 29.25 11.68 10.70
CA PRO A 678 30.03 10.51 11.10
C PRO A 678 30.70 9.76 9.96
N ASN A 679 31.95 9.36 10.22
CA ASN A 679 32.74 8.51 9.34
C ASN A 679 32.52 7.04 9.72
N TYR A 680 31.38 6.46 9.37
CA TYR A 680 31.17 5.01 9.43
C TYR A 680 30.54 4.53 8.13
N VAL A 681 30.53 3.22 7.92
CA VAL A 681 29.87 2.58 6.78
C VAL A 681 28.94 1.50 7.28
N ALA A 682 27.85 1.23 6.58
CA ALA A 682 26.99 0.08 6.87
C ALA A 682 27.50 -1.14 6.09
N CYS A 683 27.67 -2.26 6.77
CA CYS A 683 28.12 -3.51 6.16
C CYS A 683 26.94 -4.44 5.93
N LEU A 684 26.72 -4.80 4.67
CA LEU A 684 25.55 -5.53 4.21
C LEU A 684 25.97 -6.92 3.74
N GLY A 685 25.54 -7.96 4.44
CA GLY A 685 25.74 -9.34 4.03
C GLY A 685 24.62 -9.79 3.12
N HIS A 686 24.95 -10.31 1.93
CA HIS A 686 23.96 -10.80 0.97
C HIS A 686 24.49 -12.00 0.19
N ARG A 687 23.60 -12.73 -0.49
CA ARG A 687 24.01 -13.87 -1.33
C ARG A 687 24.84 -13.42 -2.52
N VAL A 688 25.80 -14.24 -2.94
CA VAL A 688 26.67 -13.96 -4.10
C VAL A 688 25.92 -13.90 -5.44
N ASP A 689 24.76 -14.56 -5.52
CA ASP A 689 23.88 -14.56 -6.69
C ASP A 689 22.82 -13.46 -6.65
N TYR A 690 22.87 -12.56 -5.64
CA TYR A 690 21.94 -11.46 -5.41
C TYR A 690 20.47 -11.88 -5.24
N GLN A 691 20.19 -13.17 -5.06
CA GLN A 691 18.84 -13.65 -4.82
C GLN A 691 18.41 -13.37 -3.36
N PRO A 692 17.13 -13.06 -3.11
CA PRO A 692 16.62 -12.94 -1.75
C PRO A 692 16.80 -14.24 -0.95
N PHE A 693 16.83 -14.10 0.38
CA PHE A 693 16.84 -15.21 1.34
C PHE A 693 15.99 -14.87 2.56
N SER A 694 15.76 -15.87 3.42
CA SER A 694 15.01 -15.73 4.67
C SER A 694 15.79 -16.41 5.80
N GLY A 695 15.64 -15.90 7.02
CA GLY A 695 16.51 -16.17 8.16
C GLY A 695 17.72 -15.21 8.21
N GLY A 696 18.34 -15.09 9.39
CA GLY A 696 19.62 -14.39 9.52
C GLY A 696 20.75 -15.18 8.87
N ILE A 697 21.81 -14.49 8.42
CA ILE A 697 23.06 -15.11 7.95
C ILE A 697 23.75 -15.85 9.11
N TRP A 698 23.60 -15.30 10.32
CA TRP A 698 24.05 -15.90 11.58
C TRP A 698 22.82 -16.46 12.29
N GLN A 699 22.55 -17.75 12.13
CA GLN A 699 21.63 -18.51 12.99
C GLN A 699 22.42 -19.35 13.97
#